data_AF-A0A497LR36-F1
#
_entry.id   AF-A0A497LR36-F1
#
_cell.length_a   1.000
_cell.length_b   1.000
_cell.length_c   1.000
_cell.angle_alpha   90.00
_cell.angle_beta   90.00
_cell.angle_gamma   90.00
#
_symmetry.space_group_name_H-M   'P 1'
#
loop_
_entity.id
_entity.type
_entity.pdbx_description
1 polymer ?
#
loop_
_entity_poly.entity_id
_entity_poly.type
_entity_poly.pdbx_seq_one_letter_code
_entity_poly.pdbx_strand_id
1 'polypeptide(L)'
;MFNEVFKPLKIIFKNLSRGPMTFKFPPQHQWTDRWRGRHIFDPSKCLSCGLCSRVCPNNAITMVERERNGKKVKYPQIDYRKCSFCGLCVDICPRKALQMSNFPILVTTNVKDLIYTPEKLSQLPKLEIPKMGIKSITGWALSRSLWIINYFTACGFIEAVPWVSSAYDMERFGLIAVPTPSFADVFLIAGYVTVKTLKRIISIYEQMPNPKFVMVFGNCPMNGGTYWDSYHTIKRIEDYIPVDIWIAGCPPRPESIGVAVVLAREAIQSGYRGRGNEYVRRSLPKYYSEVSESKEESREYLVLPMGPQHPATGNFHIRVKTSGEFIEEAELTIGYLHRGFEKLMEYRTWYQNIMLVPRICVLDGAPYEIAYCGTVEKVAGIKVPEKAKCLRVIQAELSRIQSHLINLGIAASAMGFDTFTRITWGDREKVMELLELMSGGRVYQIYDVIGGVRYDVPREFSEKVSKFIKYMRTKLKEYDELFFYNKVVEDRTIGLGILKPEIAWKYDVTGPNIRASGIPFDVRKEAPYEIYDSIDFEVPVLNKGDVYSRLYLRRLEIEESLHIIEQVLDYMPPGRVNVGFKPFQRIPKGEAIHCVESARGELCFHVVSNGSNKPFRVKVRGPTFDTILAVFPKLLKDAEIADVTLIYWSMDNCPADHDR
;
A
#
# COMPACT_ATOMS: atom_id res chain seq x y z
N MET A 1 -20.16 6.89 -34.48
CA MET A 1 -20.78 8.01 -33.73
C MET A 1 -22.04 7.63 -32.94
N PHE A 2 -23.24 7.44 -33.54
CA PHE A 2 -24.47 7.19 -32.75
C PHE A 2 -24.37 5.95 -31.83
N ASN A 3 -23.92 4.80 -32.34
CA ASN A 3 -23.74 3.58 -31.52
C ASN A 3 -22.63 3.69 -30.46
N GLU A 4 -21.65 4.59 -30.64
CA GLU A 4 -20.51 4.74 -29.72
C GLU A 4 -20.86 5.61 -28.51
N VAL A 5 -21.79 6.56 -28.67
CA VAL A 5 -22.27 7.40 -27.56
C VAL A 5 -23.32 6.64 -26.71
N PHE A 6 -24.19 5.85 -27.34
CA PHE A 6 -25.27 5.15 -26.64
C PHE A 6 -24.79 3.96 -25.78
N LYS A 7 -23.69 3.29 -26.15
CA LYS A 7 -23.16 2.15 -25.38
C LYS A 7 -22.74 2.54 -23.95
N PRO A 8 -21.87 3.56 -23.74
CA PRO A 8 -21.55 4.04 -22.39
C PRO A 8 -22.78 4.52 -21.62
N LEU A 9 -23.71 5.22 -22.26
CA LEU A 9 -24.96 5.68 -21.63
C LEU A 9 -25.79 4.51 -21.11
N LYS A 10 -25.92 3.43 -21.88
CA LYS A 10 -26.63 2.22 -21.44
C LYS A 10 -26.02 1.61 -20.18
N ILE A 11 -24.68 1.57 -20.09
CA ILE A 11 -23.98 1.09 -18.89
C ILE A 11 -24.24 2.01 -17.71
N ILE A 12 -24.21 3.34 -17.93
CA ILE A 12 -24.53 4.32 -16.89
C ILE A 12 -25.95 4.10 -16.36
N PHE A 13 -26.96 3.99 -17.23
CA PHE A 13 -28.34 3.71 -16.83
C PHE A 13 -28.50 2.36 -16.10
N LYS A 14 -27.79 1.32 -16.54
CA LYS A 14 -27.77 0.02 -15.86
C LYS A 14 -27.14 0.12 -14.46
N ASN A 15 -26.16 1.01 -14.26
CA ASN A 15 -25.55 1.21 -12.96
C ASN A 15 -26.41 2.06 -12.02
N LEU A 16 -27.27 2.94 -12.54
CA LEU A 16 -28.22 3.71 -11.71
C LEU A 16 -29.26 2.83 -10.99
N SER A 17 -29.60 1.68 -11.54
CA SER A 17 -30.53 0.73 -10.91
C SER A 17 -29.86 -0.22 -9.89
N ARG A 18 -28.52 -0.22 -9.81
CA ARG A 18 -27.78 -1.01 -8.82
C ARG A 18 -27.76 -0.24 -7.49
N GLY A 19 -27.89 -0.97 -6.38
CA GLY A 19 -27.77 -0.38 -5.04
C GLY A 19 -26.41 0.30 -4.84
N PRO A 20 -26.35 1.37 -4.04
CA PRO A 20 -25.10 2.11 -3.83
C PRO A 20 -24.06 1.22 -3.14
N MET A 21 -22.80 1.31 -3.60
CA MET A 21 -21.66 0.71 -2.91
C MET A 21 -21.31 1.45 -1.61
N THR A 22 -21.79 2.68 -1.46
CA THR A 22 -21.40 3.61 -0.40
C THR A 22 -21.86 3.15 0.99
N PHE A 23 -20.91 3.01 1.91
CA PHE A 23 -21.11 2.69 3.31
C PHE A 23 -21.46 3.95 4.11
N LYS A 24 -22.45 3.83 5.01
CA LYS A 24 -22.80 4.92 5.93
C LYS A 24 -21.87 4.93 7.15
N PHE A 25 -21.51 6.14 7.57
CA PHE A 25 -20.75 6.42 8.79
C PHE A 25 -21.71 7.00 9.86
N PRO A 26 -21.58 6.71 11.19
CA PRO A 26 -20.51 6.01 11.93
C PRO A 26 -20.56 4.49 11.69
N PRO A 27 -19.41 3.81 11.54
CA PRO A 27 -19.28 2.81 10.49
C PRO A 27 -20.28 1.67 10.65
N GLN A 28 -21.19 1.57 9.67
CA GLN A 28 -22.10 0.42 9.51
C GLN A 28 -21.41 -0.76 8.81
N HIS A 29 -20.24 -0.52 8.23
CA HIS A 29 -19.43 -1.54 7.57
C HIS A 29 -19.03 -2.63 8.59
N GLN A 30 -19.33 -3.89 8.27
CA GLN A 30 -18.99 -5.01 9.12
C GLN A 30 -17.53 -5.41 8.91
N TRP A 31 -16.74 -5.38 9.99
CA TRP A 31 -15.34 -5.85 9.94
C TRP A 31 -15.29 -7.37 9.95
N THR A 32 -14.32 -7.94 9.24
CA THR A 32 -14.10 -9.39 9.32
C THR A 32 -13.64 -9.78 10.73
N ASP A 33 -14.06 -10.95 11.20
CA ASP A 33 -13.67 -11.47 12.52
C ASP A 33 -12.16 -11.69 12.65
N ARG A 34 -11.47 -11.86 11.52
CA ARG A 34 -10.02 -12.08 11.46
C ARG A 34 -9.19 -10.81 11.40
N TRP A 35 -9.81 -9.63 11.26
CA TRP A 35 -9.07 -8.39 11.19
C TRP A 35 -8.09 -8.22 12.36
N ARG A 36 -6.85 -7.88 12.05
CA ARG A 36 -5.79 -7.63 13.03
C ARG A 36 -5.86 -6.21 13.59
N GLY A 37 -6.82 -6.00 14.47
CA GLY A 37 -7.05 -4.73 15.14
C GLY A 37 -6.33 -4.61 16.49
N ARG A 38 -6.93 -3.79 17.36
CA ARG A 38 -6.42 -3.52 18.70
C ARG A 38 -6.28 -4.82 19.51
N HIS A 39 -5.13 -5.04 20.13
CA HIS A 39 -4.92 -6.13 21.09
C HIS A 39 -5.90 -6.14 22.28
N ILE A 40 -6.26 -7.35 22.71
CA ILE A 40 -6.94 -7.66 23.98
C ILE A 40 -5.98 -8.51 24.82
N PHE A 41 -5.84 -8.16 26.09
CA PHE A 41 -4.97 -8.84 27.04
C PHE A 41 -5.78 -9.48 28.17
N ASP A 42 -5.54 -10.77 28.41
CA ASP A 42 -6.11 -11.52 29.52
C ASP A 42 -5.01 -11.77 30.57
N PRO A 43 -4.99 -11.01 31.68
CA PRO A 43 -3.97 -11.16 32.71
C PRO A 43 -4.06 -12.52 33.38
N SER A 44 -5.22 -13.18 33.41
CA SER A 44 -5.40 -14.47 34.08
C SER A 44 -4.56 -15.58 33.44
N LYS A 45 -4.39 -15.52 32.12
CA LYS A 45 -3.66 -16.51 31.29
C LYS A 45 -2.17 -16.18 31.10
N CYS A 46 -1.73 -14.98 31.49
CA CYS A 46 -0.37 -14.52 31.19
C CYS A 46 0.70 -15.22 32.06
N LEU A 47 1.72 -15.78 31.41
CA LEU A 47 2.86 -16.42 32.09
C LEU A 47 4.01 -15.45 32.44
N SER A 48 3.89 -14.15 32.13
CA SER A 48 4.98 -13.16 32.30
C SER A 48 6.31 -13.52 31.60
N CYS A 49 6.27 -14.33 30.52
CA CYS A 49 7.48 -14.87 29.88
C CYS A 49 8.23 -13.90 28.95
N GLY A 50 7.61 -12.78 28.56
CA GLY A 50 8.22 -11.75 27.71
C GLY A 50 8.40 -12.12 26.22
N LEU A 51 7.92 -13.28 25.76
CA LEU A 51 8.04 -13.70 24.35
C LEU A 51 7.40 -12.72 23.37
N CYS A 52 6.24 -12.14 23.73
CA CYS A 52 5.55 -11.15 22.91
C CYS A 52 6.41 -9.90 22.66
N SER A 53 7.15 -9.44 23.67
CA SER A 53 8.10 -8.33 23.55
C SER A 53 9.31 -8.71 22.71
N ARG A 54 9.89 -9.89 22.95
CA ARG A 54 11.09 -10.37 22.23
C ARG A 54 10.85 -10.59 20.73
N VAL A 55 9.68 -11.10 20.34
CA VAL A 55 9.37 -11.33 18.92
C VAL A 55 9.01 -10.05 18.18
N CYS A 56 8.64 -8.97 18.89
CA CYS A 56 8.16 -7.74 18.29
C CYS A 56 9.29 -7.03 17.51
N PRO A 57 9.21 -6.94 16.16
CA PRO A 57 10.29 -6.34 15.37
C PRO A 57 10.42 -4.83 15.56
N ASN A 58 9.36 -4.18 16.06
CA ASN A 58 9.32 -2.73 16.23
C ASN A 58 9.57 -2.27 17.67
N ASN A 59 9.86 -3.20 18.60
CA ASN A 59 9.95 -2.91 20.04
C ASN A 59 8.74 -2.11 20.55
N ALA A 60 7.55 -2.48 20.08
CA ALA A 60 6.29 -1.83 20.43
C ALA A 60 5.74 -2.31 21.78
N ILE A 61 6.24 -3.43 22.31
CA ILE A 61 5.75 -4.04 23.55
C ILE A 61 6.83 -3.93 24.63
N THR A 62 6.50 -3.25 25.73
CA THR A 62 7.34 -3.16 26.92
C THR A 62 6.71 -3.99 28.03
N MET A 63 7.50 -4.80 28.73
CA MET A 63 7.02 -5.61 29.86
C MET A 63 7.07 -4.79 31.15
N VAL A 64 5.91 -4.34 31.64
CA VAL A 64 5.79 -3.48 32.83
C VAL A 64 5.45 -4.30 34.07
N GLU A 65 6.00 -3.92 35.21
CA GLU A 65 5.75 -4.60 36.49
C GLU A 65 4.36 -4.27 37.03
N ARG A 66 3.69 -5.28 37.56
CA ARG A 66 2.40 -5.23 38.24
C ARG A 66 2.41 -6.19 39.42
N GLU A 67 1.46 -6.02 40.32
CA GLU A 67 1.26 -6.92 41.44
C GLU A 67 0.04 -7.81 41.20
N ARG A 68 0.17 -9.11 41.44
CA ARG A 68 -0.94 -10.06 41.42
C ARG A 68 -0.74 -11.08 42.53
N ASN A 69 -1.72 -11.20 43.43
CA ASN A 69 -1.69 -12.12 44.57
C ASN A 69 -0.39 -12.00 45.40
N GLY A 70 0.06 -10.76 45.68
CA GLY A 70 1.29 -10.49 46.45
C GLY A 70 2.61 -10.82 45.72
N LYS A 71 2.57 -11.18 44.42
CA LYS A 71 3.76 -11.44 43.61
C LYS A 71 3.93 -10.38 42.51
N LYS A 72 5.17 -9.97 42.26
CA LYS A 72 5.53 -9.13 41.13
C LYS A 72 5.44 -9.94 39.83
N VAL A 73 4.59 -9.50 38.91
CA VAL A 73 4.38 -10.08 37.57
C VAL A 73 4.68 -9.02 36.51
N LYS A 74 5.03 -9.46 35.29
CA LYS A 74 5.35 -8.55 34.17
C LYS A 74 4.32 -8.70 33.06
N TYR A 75 3.61 -7.63 32.76
CA TYR A 75 2.55 -7.61 31.74
C TYR A 75 2.90 -6.72 30.55
N PRO A 76 2.37 -7.02 29.36
CA PRO A 76 2.67 -6.24 28.17
C PRO A 76 1.96 -4.88 28.21
N GLN A 77 2.72 -3.81 28.01
CA GLN A 77 2.25 -2.49 27.62
C GLN A 77 2.55 -2.30 26.13
N ILE A 78 1.61 -1.79 25.34
CA ILE A 78 1.75 -1.67 23.89
C ILE A 78 1.75 -0.19 23.48
N ASP A 79 2.79 0.21 22.75
CA ASP A 79 2.88 1.50 22.08
C ASP A 79 2.34 1.39 20.65
N TYR A 80 1.12 1.88 20.43
CA TYR A 80 0.47 1.80 19.13
C TYR A 80 1.09 2.72 18.08
N ARG A 81 1.96 3.67 18.47
CA ARG A 81 2.76 4.47 17.53
C ARG A 81 3.84 3.63 16.83
N LYS A 82 4.18 2.46 17.40
CA LYS A 82 5.19 1.54 16.88
C LYS A 82 4.60 0.25 16.31
N CYS A 83 3.46 -0.19 16.83
CA CYS A 83 2.84 -1.47 16.46
C CYS A 83 2.55 -1.55 14.94
N SER A 84 3.04 -2.59 14.26
CA SER A 84 2.76 -2.81 12.83
C SER A 84 1.55 -3.72 12.57
N PHE A 85 0.87 -4.18 13.63
CA PHE A 85 -0.27 -5.11 13.55
C PHE A 85 0.05 -6.41 12.82
N CYS A 86 1.33 -6.82 12.81
CA CYS A 86 1.78 -8.07 12.20
C CYS A 86 1.29 -9.33 12.93
N GLY A 87 0.94 -9.22 14.22
CA GLY A 87 0.39 -10.32 15.02
C GLY A 87 1.40 -11.38 15.48
N LEU A 88 2.70 -11.23 15.20
CA LEU A 88 3.73 -12.19 15.64
C LEU A 88 3.74 -12.38 17.17
N CYS A 89 3.41 -11.32 17.92
CA CYS A 89 3.29 -11.35 19.38
C CYS A 89 2.11 -12.21 19.88
N VAL A 90 1.05 -12.34 19.09
CA VAL A 90 -0.11 -13.20 19.37
C VAL A 90 0.21 -14.64 19.00
N ASP A 91 0.86 -14.87 17.84
CA ASP A 91 1.25 -16.22 17.40
C ASP A 91 2.16 -16.92 18.40
N ILE A 92 3.13 -16.18 18.95
CA ILE A 92 4.10 -16.76 19.89
C ILE A 92 3.52 -16.95 21.30
N CYS A 93 2.30 -16.45 21.59
CA CYS A 93 1.74 -16.47 22.93
C CYS A 93 1.21 -17.88 23.28
N PRO A 94 1.88 -18.64 24.18
CA PRO A 94 1.57 -20.06 24.37
C PRO A 94 0.20 -20.30 25.04
N ARG A 95 -0.28 -19.34 25.83
CA ARG A 95 -1.56 -19.42 26.56
C ARG A 95 -2.66 -18.55 25.92
N LYS A 96 -2.38 -17.95 24.75
CA LYS A 96 -3.28 -16.98 24.09
C LYS A 96 -3.76 -15.87 25.05
N ALA A 97 -2.88 -15.44 25.94
CA ALA A 97 -3.14 -14.34 26.88
C ALA A 97 -3.18 -12.98 26.16
N LEU A 98 -2.51 -12.85 25.02
CA LEU A 98 -2.61 -11.70 24.14
C LEU A 98 -3.27 -12.14 22.84
N GLN A 99 -4.31 -11.43 22.42
CA GLN A 99 -5.06 -11.69 21.18
C GLN A 99 -5.30 -10.37 20.44
N MET A 100 -5.67 -10.43 19.16
CA MET A 100 -6.11 -9.27 18.40
C MET A 100 -7.64 -9.27 18.35
N SER A 101 -8.24 -8.10 18.55
CA SER A 101 -9.67 -7.87 18.25
C SER A 101 -9.83 -7.44 16.80
N ASN A 102 -11.06 -7.52 16.29
CA ASN A 102 -11.43 -6.94 15.00
C ASN A 102 -11.65 -5.41 15.06
N PHE A 103 -11.41 -4.75 16.20
CA PHE A 103 -11.62 -3.30 16.34
C PHE A 103 -10.45 -2.49 15.75
N PRO A 104 -10.67 -1.66 14.71
CA PRO A 104 -9.59 -1.02 13.98
C PRO A 104 -9.27 0.41 14.42
N ILE A 105 -10.16 1.06 15.18
CA ILE A 105 -10.14 2.52 15.36
C ILE A 105 -9.15 2.90 16.48
N LEU A 106 -8.11 3.67 16.12
CA LEU A 106 -7.12 4.20 17.06
C LEU A 106 -6.80 5.65 16.69
N VAL A 107 -7.70 6.56 17.07
CA VAL A 107 -7.58 8.00 16.79
C VAL A 107 -7.48 8.77 18.09
N THR A 108 -6.60 9.76 18.17
CA THR A 108 -6.46 10.63 19.34
C THR A 108 -5.96 12.03 18.96
N THR A 109 -6.28 13.02 19.80
CA THR A 109 -5.72 14.38 19.77
C THR A 109 -4.47 14.52 20.65
N ASN A 110 -4.11 13.49 21.42
CA ASN A 110 -2.90 13.43 22.22
C ASN A 110 -2.17 12.11 21.98
N VAL A 111 -1.02 12.20 21.32
CA VAL A 111 -0.17 11.06 20.94
C VAL A 111 0.21 10.13 22.10
N LYS A 112 0.25 10.63 23.35
CA LYS A 112 0.56 9.80 24.54
C LYS A 112 -0.53 8.77 24.85
N ASP A 113 -1.76 9.03 24.44
CA ASP A 113 -2.91 8.14 24.70
C ASP A 113 -2.83 6.82 23.91
N LEU A 114 -1.94 6.75 22.91
CA LEU A 114 -1.63 5.57 22.12
C LEU A 114 -0.72 4.57 22.85
N ILE A 115 -0.30 4.86 24.08
CA ILE A 115 0.41 3.91 24.94
C ILE A 115 -0.62 3.22 25.84
N TYR A 116 -0.94 1.96 25.54
CA TYR A 116 -1.97 1.23 26.25
C TYR A 116 -1.34 0.37 27.34
N THR A 117 -1.74 0.64 28.58
CA THR A 117 -1.35 -0.14 29.75
C THR A 117 -2.03 -1.52 29.76
N PRO A 118 -1.53 -2.49 30.53
CA PRO A 118 -2.18 -3.79 30.70
C PRO A 118 -3.66 -3.70 31.10
N GLU A 119 -4.01 -2.71 31.93
CA GLU A 119 -5.38 -2.47 32.40
C GLU A 119 -6.26 -2.05 31.23
N LYS A 120 -5.82 -1.07 30.44
CA LYS A 120 -6.54 -0.63 29.24
C LYS A 120 -6.68 -1.79 28.26
N LEU A 121 -5.61 -2.56 28.01
CA LEU A 121 -5.64 -3.73 27.12
C LEU A 121 -6.59 -4.84 27.57
N SER A 122 -6.92 -4.92 28.86
CA SER A 122 -7.86 -5.90 29.41
C SER A 122 -9.34 -5.50 29.20
N GLN A 123 -9.59 -4.25 28.82
CA GLN A 123 -10.93 -3.76 28.52
C GLN A 123 -11.27 -3.96 27.04
N LEU A 124 -12.50 -4.40 26.76
CA LEU A 124 -13.00 -4.49 25.40
C LEU A 124 -13.00 -3.10 24.73
N PRO A 125 -12.62 -3.01 23.44
CA PRO A 125 -12.68 -1.75 22.71
C PRO A 125 -14.11 -1.23 22.56
N LYS A 126 -14.26 0.08 22.70
CA LYS A 126 -15.50 0.82 22.43
C LYS A 126 -15.16 2.04 21.58
N LEU A 127 -16.04 2.37 20.65
CA LEU A 127 -15.94 3.60 19.88
C LEU A 127 -16.59 4.73 20.69
N GLU A 128 -15.76 5.65 21.16
CA GLU A 128 -16.21 6.86 21.85
C GLU A 128 -15.81 8.06 21.00
N ILE A 129 -16.82 8.78 20.50
CA ILE A 129 -16.61 10.04 19.77
C ILE A 129 -17.14 11.16 20.67
N PRO A 130 -16.26 12.03 21.21
CA PRO A 130 -16.69 13.17 22.01
C PRO A 130 -17.57 14.08 21.13
N LYS A 131 -18.77 14.39 21.62
CA LYS A 131 -19.64 15.40 21.02
C LYS A 131 -19.33 16.74 21.67
N MET A 132 -18.83 17.68 20.88
CA MET A 132 -18.49 19.01 21.34
C MET A 132 -19.55 19.98 20.81
N GLY A 133 -20.21 20.74 21.69
CA GLY A 133 -21.27 21.65 21.28
C GLY A 133 -20.79 22.73 20.30
N ILE A 134 -21.71 23.20 19.44
CA ILE A 134 -21.45 24.29 18.49
C ILE A 134 -21.37 25.61 19.28
N LYS A 135 -20.19 26.27 19.27
CA LYS A 135 -20.02 27.57 19.95
C LYS A 135 -20.35 28.78 19.09
N SER A 136 -20.25 28.66 17.76
CA SER A 136 -20.45 29.78 16.82
C SER A 136 -20.90 29.31 15.45
N ILE A 137 -21.64 30.15 14.73
CA ILE A 137 -22.05 29.89 13.35
C ILE A 137 -20.85 29.78 12.40
N THR A 138 -19.79 30.55 12.65
CA THR A 138 -18.54 30.48 11.90
C THR A 138 -17.81 29.16 12.13
N GLY A 139 -17.73 28.69 13.38
CA GLY A 139 -17.20 27.35 13.69
C GLY A 139 -18.02 26.23 13.05
N TRP A 140 -19.35 26.36 13.04
CA TRP A 140 -20.22 25.43 12.32
C TRP A 140 -19.93 25.43 10.82
N ALA A 141 -19.85 26.59 10.17
CA ALA A 141 -19.60 26.70 8.73
C ALA A 141 -18.23 26.14 8.33
N LEU A 142 -17.16 26.50 9.06
CA LEU A 142 -15.80 25.99 8.82
C LEU A 142 -15.73 24.46 8.96
N SER A 143 -16.45 23.88 9.93
CA SER A 143 -16.49 22.42 10.11
C SER A 143 -17.21 21.66 8.99
N ARG A 144 -17.76 22.35 7.97
CA ARG A 144 -18.50 21.76 6.84
C ARG A 144 -17.79 21.96 5.49
N SER A 145 -16.62 22.58 5.49
CA SER A 145 -15.85 22.88 4.28
C SER A 145 -14.36 22.74 4.60
N LEU A 146 -13.89 21.50 4.69
CA LEU A 146 -12.50 21.17 4.99
C LEU A 146 -11.74 20.86 3.70
N TRP A 147 -10.85 21.76 3.31
CA TRP A 147 -10.08 21.64 2.07
C TRP A 147 -8.75 20.95 2.40
N ILE A 148 -8.54 19.78 1.80
CA ILE A 148 -7.46 18.85 2.16
C ILE A 148 -6.37 18.91 1.09
N ILE A 149 -5.14 19.13 1.53
CA ILE A 149 -3.95 18.73 0.79
C ILE A 149 -3.33 17.51 1.47
N ASN A 150 -2.91 16.52 0.67
CA ASN A 150 -2.30 15.31 1.19
C ASN A 150 -0.83 15.18 0.77
N TYR A 151 -0.03 14.61 1.67
CA TYR A 151 1.30 14.10 1.38
C TYR A 151 1.35 12.62 1.77
N PHE A 152 1.10 11.76 0.78
CA PHE A 152 1.01 10.32 1.01
C PHE A 152 2.22 9.57 0.47
N THR A 153 2.87 8.85 1.37
CA THR A 153 4.04 8.02 1.10
C THR A 153 3.67 6.54 1.25
N ALA A 154 3.37 5.88 0.13
CA ALA A 154 3.00 4.46 0.03
C ALA A 154 1.62 4.06 0.61
N CYS A 155 1.55 3.13 1.57
CA CYS A 155 0.31 2.45 1.96
C CYS A 155 -0.79 3.36 2.53
N GLY A 156 -0.42 4.55 3.03
CA GLY A 156 -1.40 5.52 3.51
C GLY A 156 -2.37 5.97 2.41
N PHE A 157 -1.86 6.18 1.20
CA PHE A 157 -2.70 6.47 0.03
C PHE A 157 -3.64 5.30 -0.28
N ILE A 158 -3.09 4.08 -0.32
CA ILE A 158 -3.83 2.87 -0.67
C ILE A 158 -5.03 2.64 0.24
N GLU A 159 -4.89 2.92 1.54
CA GLU A 159 -6.02 2.81 2.46
C GLU A 159 -6.93 4.05 2.49
N ALA A 160 -6.49 5.18 1.94
CA ALA A 160 -7.33 6.36 1.79
C ALA A 160 -8.20 6.30 0.51
N VAL A 161 -7.87 5.45 -0.46
CA VAL A 161 -8.64 5.26 -1.71
C VAL A 161 -10.15 5.12 -1.49
N PRO A 162 -10.67 4.38 -0.49
CA PRO A 162 -12.11 4.29 -0.24
C PRO A 162 -12.83 5.62 0.04
N TRP A 163 -12.10 6.65 0.48
CA TRP A 163 -12.66 7.99 0.71
C TRP A 163 -12.81 8.80 -0.58
N VAL A 164 -11.94 8.56 -1.56
CA VAL A 164 -11.97 9.20 -2.89
C VAL A 164 -12.64 8.31 -3.95
N SER A 165 -13.07 7.10 -3.58
CA SER A 165 -13.85 6.18 -4.40
C SER A 165 -15.33 6.18 -3.99
N SER A 166 -16.12 5.27 -4.56
CA SER A 166 -17.55 5.13 -4.30
C SER A 166 -17.91 4.58 -2.90
N ALA A 167 -16.93 4.25 -2.06
CA ALA A 167 -17.14 3.54 -0.80
C ALA A 167 -17.59 4.42 0.39
N TYR A 168 -16.97 5.57 0.70
CA TYR A 168 -17.38 6.38 1.87
C TYR A 168 -17.91 7.77 1.56
N ASP A 169 -17.79 8.25 0.32
CA ASP A 169 -18.24 9.58 -0.11
C ASP A 169 -17.76 10.71 0.83
N MET A 170 -16.51 11.12 0.66
CA MET A 170 -15.91 12.19 1.46
C MET A 170 -16.58 13.56 1.28
N GLU A 171 -17.17 13.83 0.10
CA GLU A 171 -17.76 15.14 -0.22
C GLU A 171 -18.97 15.43 0.65
N ARG A 172 -19.75 14.39 1.01
CA ARG A 172 -20.86 14.52 1.97
C ARG A 172 -20.42 14.97 3.36
N PHE A 173 -19.15 14.75 3.73
CA PHE A 173 -18.56 15.26 4.97
C PHE A 173 -18.03 16.69 4.85
N GLY A 174 -18.13 17.31 3.67
CA GLY A 174 -17.56 18.60 3.37
C GLY A 174 -16.06 18.56 3.13
N LEU A 175 -15.51 17.40 2.77
CA LEU A 175 -14.09 17.23 2.50
C LEU A 175 -13.84 17.37 1.00
N ILE A 176 -12.90 18.23 0.63
CA ILE A 176 -12.55 18.49 -0.78
C ILE A 176 -11.03 18.40 -0.90
N ALA A 177 -10.52 17.54 -1.77
CA ALA A 177 -9.09 17.50 -2.06
C ALA A 177 -8.71 18.66 -2.98
N VAL A 178 -7.64 19.40 -2.67
CA VAL A 178 -7.17 20.53 -3.46
C VAL A 178 -5.74 20.36 -3.95
N PRO A 179 -5.41 20.86 -5.15
CA PRO A 179 -4.12 20.64 -5.77
C PRO A 179 -3.01 21.54 -5.22
N THR A 180 -3.35 22.67 -4.58
CA THR A 180 -2.38 23.66 -4.07
C THR A 180 -2.55 23.88 -2.57
N PRO A 181 -1.44 24.00 -1.82
CA PRO A 181 -1.47 24.27 -0.37
C PRO A 181 -2.16 25.59 -0.03
N SER A 182 -2.12 26.59 -0.91
CA SER A 182 -2.71 27.91 -0.65
C SER A 182 -4.24 27.88 -0.52
N PHE A 183 -4.89 26.81 -0.97
CA PHE A 183 -6.33 26.58 -0.81
C PHE A 183 -6.66 25.55 0.29
N ALA A 184 -5.66 25.01 0.99
CA ALA A 184 -5.88 23.93 1.93
C ALA A 184 -5.91 24.42 3.39
N ASP A 185 -6.91 23.95 4.14
CA ASP A 185 -7.03 24.17 5.59
C ASP A 185 -6.58 22.92 6.37
N VAL A 186 -6.55 21.75 5.71
CA VAL A 186 -6.18 20.48 6.32
C VAL A 186 -4.99 19.88 5.58
N PHE A 187 -3.91 19.61 6.32
CA PHE A 187 -2.77 18.87 5.82
C PHE A 187 -2.81 17.43 6.33
N LEU A 188 -3.07 16.49 5.42
CA LEU A 188 -3.05 15.07 5.73
C LEU A 188 -1.70 14.44 5.35
N ILE A 189 -0.93 14.04 6.35
CA ILE A 189 0.40 13.46 6.15
C ILE A 189 0.34 11.98 6.48
N ALA A 190 0.66 11.12 5.52
CA ALA A 190 0.75 9.69 5.76
C ALA A 190 2.02 9.06 5.23
N GLY A 191 2.49 8.08 5.97
CA GLY A 191 3.55 7.16 5.55
C GLY A 191 4.97 7.59 5.92
N TYR A 192 5.94 6.97 5.27
CA TYR A 192 7.35 7.11 5.57
C TYR A 192 7.92 8.49 5.23
N VAL A 193 8.53 9.14 6.23
CA VAL A 193 9.15 10.47 6.07
C VAL A 193 10.66 10.31 6.06
N THR A 194 11.29 10.62 4.93
CA THR A 194 12.74 10.78 4.79
C THR A 194 13.17 12.22 5.04
N VAL A 195 14.48 12.43 5.15
CA VAL A 195 15.09 13.77 5.16
C VAL A 195 14.70 14.56 3.89
N LYS A 196 14.66 13.91 2.72
CA LYS A 196 14.24 14.54 1.45
C LYS A 196 12.78 14.99 1.49
N THR A 197 11.87 14.12 1.94
CA THR A 197 10.43 14.42 1.98
C THR A 197 10.09 15.45 3.07
N LEU A 198 10.80 15.46 4.19
CA LEU A 198 10.57 16.40 5.29
C LEU A 198 10.64 17.87 4.83
N LYS A 199 11.62 18.22 4.01
CA LYS A 199 11.74 19.58 3.44
C LYS A 199 10.49 19.98 2.65
N ARG A 200 9.92 19.04 1.90
CA ARG A 200 8.71 19.27 1.08
C ARG A 200 7.47 19.39 1.94
N ILE A 201 7.35 18.57 2.98
CA ILE A 201 6.27 18.67 3.96
C ILE A 201 6.28 20.04 4.64
N ILE A 202 7.44 20.52 5.10
CA ILE A 202 7.54 21.84 5.73
C ILE A 202 7.15 22.95 4.76
N SER A 203 7.65 22.90 3.52
CA SER A 203 7.29 23.87 2.47
C SER A 203 5.78 23.92 2.20
N ILE A 204 5.10 22.77 2.16
CA ILE A 204 3.65 22.71 1.97
C ILE A 204 2.93 23.35 3.15
N TYR A 205 3.32 22.99 4.38
CA TYR A 205 2.73 23.53 5.59
C TYR A 205 2.90 25.05 5.72
N GLU A 206 4.05 25.59 5.31
CA GLU A 206 4.33 27.04 5.32
C GLU A 206 3.48 27.81 4.30
N GLN A 207 3.15 27.20 3.15
CA GLN A 207 2.32 27.80 2.11
C GLN A 207 0.81 27.79 2.44
N MET A 208 0.39 26.98 3.41
CA MET A 208 -1.02 26.91 3.81
C MET A 208 -1.46 28.13 4.64
N PRO A 209 -2.64 28.70 4.34
CA PRO A 209 -3.23 29.80 5.13
C PRO A 209 -3.66 29.33 6.53
N ASN A 210 -3.88 30.30 7.43
CA ASN A 210 -4.54 30.04 8.72
C ASN A 210 -6.06 30.24 8.59
N PRO A 211 -6.89 29.50 9.34
CA PRO A 211 -6.54 28.40 10.26
C PRO A 211 -6.16 27.13 9.50
N LYS A 212 -5.10 26.44 9.95
CA LYS A 212 -4.65 25.16 9.39
C LYS A 212 -4.56 24.06 10.43
N PHE A 213 -4.91 22.84 10.00
CA PHE A 213 -4.94 21.63 10.80
C PHE A 213 -4.05 20.57 10.18
N VAL A 214 -3.28 19.85 11.00
CA VAL A 214 -2.41 18.77 10.56
C VAL A 214 -2.90 17.46 11.14
N MET A 215 -3.20 16.50 10.26
CA MET A 215 -3.56 15.15 10.62
C MET A 215 -2.48 14.18 10.18
N VAL A 216 -2.06 13.33 11.10
CA VAL A 216 -1.03 12.33 10.86
C VAL A 216 -1.66 10.95 10.76
N PHE A 217 -1.52 10.34 9.58
CA PHE A 217 -2.10 9.04 9.23
C PHE A 217 -1.04 7.94 9.20
N GLY A 218 -1.18 6.99 10.13
CA GLY A 218 -0.30 5.84 10.29
C GLY A 218 0.93 6.10 11.17
N ASN A 219 1.64 5.03 11.47
CA ASN A 219 2.69 5.01 12.50
C ASN A 219 4.06 5.55 12.06
N CYS A 220 4.34 5.54 10.76
CA CYS A 220 5.61 6.01 10.20
C CYS A 220 5.93 7.48 10.53
N PRO A 221 5.02 8.45 10.36
CA PRO A 221 5.27 9.85 10.73
C PRO A 221 5.36 10.10 12.25
N MET A 222 4.83 9.19 13.08
CA MET A 222 4.78 9.33 14.53
C MET A 222 6.06 8.86 15.25
N ASN A 223 6.63 7.75 14.79
CA ASN A 223 7.83 7.18 15.42
C ASN A 223 8.77 6.44 14.44
N GLY A 224 8.65 6.69 13.14
CA GLY A 224 9.30 5.89 12.09
C GLY A 224 8.63 4.53 11.81
N GLY A 225 7.63 4.15 12.61
CA GLY A 225 6.82 2.94 12.43
C GLY A 225 7.67 1.67 12.35
N THR A 226 7.56 0.95 11.24
CA THR A 226 8.33 -0.30 11.01
C THR A 226 9.81 -0.03 10.69
N TYR A 227 10.14 1.20 10.34
CA TYR A 227 11.46 1.65 9.90
C TYR A 227 12.15 2.54 10.94
N TRP A 228 11.73 2.45 12.21
CA TRP A 228 12.19 3.30 13.32
C TRP A 228 13.70 3.23 13.57
N ASP A 229 14.35 2.16 13.12
CA ASP A 229 15.78 1.86 13.20
C ASP A 229 16.52 2.08 11.87
N SER A 230 15.85 2.57 10.82
CA SER A 230 16.52 2.98 9.59
C SER A 230 17.17 4.36 9.75
N TYR A 231 18.32 4.51 9.11
CA TYR A 231 19.21 5.66 9.21
C TYR A 231 18.69 6.89 8.46
N HIS A 232 17.73 6.71 7.55
CA HIS A 232 17.11 7.80 6.78
C HIS A 232 15.74 8.24 7.32
N THR A 233 15.21 7.58 8.35
CA THR A 233 13.86 7.82 8.86
C THR A 233 13.79 9.04 9.76
N ILE A 234 12.87 9.96 9.44
CA ILE A 234 12.42 10.96 10.40
C ILE A 234 11.46 10.29 11.37
N LYS A 235 11.87 10.21 12.64
CA LYS A 235 11.11 9.47 13.66
C LYS A 235 9.87 10.22 14.10
N ARG A 236 9.96 11.53 14.31
CA ARG A 236 8.88 12.34 14.89
C ARG A 236 8.65 13.57 14.03
N ILE A 237 7.55 13.59 13.29
CA ILE A 237 7.18 14.75 12.47
C ILE A 237 6.75 15.94 13.32
N GLU A 238 6.18 15.67 14.49
CA GLU A 238 5.77 16.65 15.51
C GLU A 238 6.94 17.46 16.10
N ASP A 239 8.20 17.04 15.85
CA ASP A 239 9.38 17.83 16.20
C ASP A 239 9.67 18.96 15.19
N TYR A 240 8.92 19.04 14.07
CA TYR A 240 9.14 20.01 12.98
C TYR A 240 7.90 20.83 12.62
N ILE A 241 6.72 20.22 12.66
CA ILE A 241 5.43 20.88 12.42
C ILE A 241 4.43 20.46 13.49
N PRO A 242 3.50 21.33 13.90
CA PRO A 242 2.50 20.94 14.88
C PRO A 242 1.53 19.92 14.28
N VAL A 243 1.05 18.99 15.11
CA VAL A 243 0.08 17.95 14.74
C VAL A 243 -1.13 18.07 15.65
N ASP A 244 -2.32 18.00 15.07
CA ASP A 244 -3.59 18.13 15.77
C ASP A 244 -4.25 16.78 16.08
N ILE A 245 -4.17 15.84 15.13
CA ILE A 245 -4.80 14.51 15.25
C ILE A 245 -3.83 13.41 14.78
N TRP A 246 -3.77 12.32 15.54
CA TRP A 246 -2.99 11.13 15.25
C TRP A 246 -3.92 9.94 14.99
N ILE A 247 -3.74 9.28 13.85
CA ILE A 247 -4.46 8.07 13.46
C ILE A 247 -3.45 6.92 13.44
N ALA A 248 -3.42 6.10 14.49
CA ALA A 248 -2.47 5.00 14.60
C ALA A 248 -2.88 3.79 13.74
N GLY A 249 -1.90 3.15 13.11
CA GLY A 249 -2.13 2.01 12.22
C GLY A 249 -0.98 1.77 11.24
N CYS A 250 -0.95 0.59 10.62
CA CYS A 250 0.07 0.24 9.64
C CYS A 250 -0.46 -0.69 8.52
N PRO A 251 -1.20 -0.15 7.53
CA PRO A 251 -1.89 1.15 7.58
C PRO A 251 -3.12 1.11 8.51
N PRO A 252 -3.61 2.24 9.01
CA PRO A 252 -4.92 2.31 9.68
C PRO A 252 -6.03 2.07 8.65
N ARG A 253 -7.15 1.44 9.02
CA ARG A 253 -8.29 1.22 8.10
C ARG A 253 -9.00 2.53 7.70
N PRO A 254 -9.76 2.55 6.58
CA PRO A 254 -10.43 3.76 6.10
C PRO A 254 -11.36 4.38 7.16
N GLU A 255 -12.05 3.57 7.96
CA GLU A 255 -12.99 4.06 8.98
C GLU A 255 -12.31 4.95 10.03
N SER A 256 -11.03 4.71 10.30
CA SER A 256 -10.26 5.54 11.24
C SER A 256 -10.06 6.96 10.71
N ILE A 257 -9.96 7.14 9.39
CA ILE A 257 -9.92 8.46 8.75
C ILE A 257 -11.24 9.19 9.00
N GLY A 258 -12.38 8.51 8.83
CA GLY A 258 -13.69 9.09 9.08
C GLY A 258 -13.90 9.53 10.52
N VAL A 259 -13.44 8.73 11.47
CA VAL A 259 -13.46 9.11 12.90
C VAL A 259 -12.61 10.35 13.15
N ALA A 260 -11.43 10.44 12.54
CA ALA A 260 -10.57 11.62 12.64
C ALA A 260 -11.21 12.88 12.05
N VAL A 261 -11.90 12.75 10.92
CA VAL A 261 -12.66 13.85 10.31
C VAL A 261 -13.75 14.32 11.26
N VAL A 262 -14.54 13.40 11.83
CA VAL A 262 -15.60 13.78 12.79
C VAL A 262 -15.00 14.47 14.01
N LEU A 263 -13.91 13.94 14.57
CA LEU A 263 -13.20 14.59 15.68
C LEU A 263 -12.73 16.01 15.34
N ALA A 264 -12.18 16.20 14.14
CA ALA A 264 -11.76 17.51 13.67
C ALA A 264 -12.93 18.50 13.58
N ARG A 265 -14.08 18.04 13.05
CA ARG A 265 -15.28 18.86 12.92
C ARG A 265 -15.83 19.29 14.28
N GLU A 266 -15.93 18.37 15.22
CA GLU A 266 -16.36 18.65 16.59
C GLU A 266 -15.40 19.65 17.27
N ALA A 267 -14.07 19.46 17.10
CA ALA A 267 -13.09 20.40 17.62
C ALA A 267 -13.27 21.82 17.03
N ILE A 268 -13.43 21.96 15.71
CA ILE A 268 -13.62 23.25 15.04
C ILE A 268 -14.92 23.94 15.50
N GLN A 269 -16.00 23.18 15.66
CA GLN A 269 -17.28 23.67 16.19
C GLN A 269 -17.15 24.18 17.63
N SER A 270 -16.29 23.54 18.43
CA SER A 270 -15.97 23.95 19.80
C SER A 270 -15.07 25.19 19.88
N GLY A 271 -14.68 25.77 18.74
CA GLY A 271 -13.84 26.97 18.67
C GLY A 271 -12.35 26.70 18.43
N TYR A 272 -11.93 25.46 18.23
CA TYR A 272 -10.54 25.15 17.89
C TYR A 272 -10.18 25.70 16.50
N ARG A 273 -8.95 26.20 16.35
CA ARG A 273 -8.46 26.83 15.10
C ARG A 273 -7.11 26.29 14.63
N GLY A 274 -6.71 25.12 15.17
CA GLY A 274 -5.43 24.49 14.85
C GLY A 274 -4.26 25.11 15.62
N ARG A 275 -3.13 24.43 15.62
CA ARG A 275 -1.88 24.89 16.26
C ARG A 275 -1.02 25.78 15.35
N GLY A 276 -1.60 26.35 14.30
CA GLY A 276 -0.95 26.97 13.14
C GLY A 276 0.16 28.01 13.39
N ASN A 277 0.25 28.56 14.61
CA ASN A 277 1.25 29.57 14.99
C ASN A 277 2.38 29.00 15.89
N GLU A 278 2.30 27.73 16.31
CA GLU A 278 3.33 27.04 17.11
C GLU A 278 4.38 26.43 16.19
N TYR A 279 5.36 27.23 15.73
CA TYR A 279 6.45 26.72 14.90
C TYR A 279 7.51 26.02 15.78
N VAL A 280 7.74 24.73 15.56
CA VAL A 280 8.76 23.95 16.29
C VAL A 280 10.08 23.97 15.51
N ARG A 281 10.96 24.93 15.80
CA ARG A 281 12.31 25.02 15.18
C ARG A 281 13.27 24.00 15.79
N ARG A 282 13.26 22.75 15.31
CA ARG A 282 14.44 21.88 15.37
C ARG A 282 15.29 22.12 14.13
N SER A 283 16.62 22.18 14.28
CA SER A 283 17.53 22.32 13.14
C SER A 283 17.29 21.18 12.15
N LEU A 284 17.07 21.52 10.86
CA LEU A 284 16.89 20.51 9.83
C LEU A 284 18.13 19.60 9.75
N PRO A 285 17.95 18.28 9.56
CA PRO A 285 19.07 17.39 9.30
C PRO A 285 19.89 17.90 8.11
N LYS A 286 21.22 17.95 8.24
CA LYS A 286 22.10 18.32 7.12
C LYS A 286 21.86 17.34 5.99
N TYR A 287 21.48 17.86 4.84
CA TYR A 287 21.29 17.09 3.62
C TYR A 287 22.04 17.78 2.49
N TYR A 288 23.04 17.10 1.96
CA TYR A 288 23.73 17.51 0.74
C TYR A 288 22.89 17.04 -0.43
N SER A 289 22.24 17.97 -1.12
CA SER A 289 21.73 17.72 -2.47
C SER A 289 22.65 18.44 -3.43
N GLU A 290 23.44 17.68 -4.20
CA GLU A 290 24.09 18.16 -5.42
C GLU A 290 23.08 18.23 -6.58
N VAL A 291 21.86 18.70 -6.30
CA VAL A 291 20.96 18.98 -7.41
C VAL A 291 21.44 20.29 -7.99
N SER A 292 22.15 20.21 -9.11
CA SER A 292 22.53 21.39 -9.88
C SER A 292 21.25 22.14 -10.22
N GLU A 293 21.19 23.40 -9.80
CA GLU A 293 20.35 24.37 -10.46
C GLU A 293 20.91 24.47 -11.89
N SER A 294 20.26 23.78 -12.83
CA SER A 294 20.62 23.90 -14.24
C SER A 294 20.27 25.33 -14.65
N LYS A 295 21.30 26.16 -14.81
CA LYS A 295 21.18 27.55 -15.31
C LYS A 295 20.84 27.62 -16.81
N GLU A 296 20.39 26.53 -17.42
CA GLU A 296 20.02 26.43 -18.84
C GLU A 296 18.55 26.83 -19.07
N GLU A 297 18.10 27.91 -18.45
CA GLU A 297 16.87 28.56 -18.90
C GLU A 297 17.25 29.51 -20.04
N SER A 298 16.68 29.27 -21.22
CA SER A 298 16.83 30.14 -22.39
C SER A 298 15.46 30.41 -22.98
N ARG A 299 15.35 31.32 -23.95
CA ARG A 299 14.07 31.53 -24.65
C ARG A 299 13.55 30.30 -25.38
N GLU A 300 14.40 29.31 -25.65
CA GLU A 300 14.07 28.11 -26.42
C GLU A 300 13.74 26.89 -25.55
N TYR A 301 14.23 26.84 -24.30
CA TYR A 301 14.08 25.68 -23.44
C TYR A 301 13.57 26.06 -22.06
N LEU A 302 12.59 25.30 -21.58
CA LEU A 302 12.04 25.40 -20.23
C LEU A 302 12.37 24.11 -19.46
N VAL A 303 12.82 24.27 -18.21
CA VAL A 303 13.09 23.14 -17.32
C VAL A 303 12.02 23.11 -16.23
N LEU A 304 11.19 22.06 -16.24
CA LEU A 304 10.05 21.94 -15.33
C LEU A 304 10.26 20.80 -14.32
N PRO A 305 10.21 21.07 -13.01
CA PRO A 305 10.19 20.04 -11.99
C PRO A 305 8.75 19.51 -11.78
N MET A 306 8.58 18.20 -11.90
CA MET A 306 7.33 17.49 -11.59
C MET A 306 7.53 16.61 -10.35
N GLY A 307 6.80 16.91 -9.27
CA GLY A 307 6.90 16.20 -7.99
C GLY A 307 7.93 16.82 -7.03
N PRO A 308 8.27 16.15 -5.92
CA PRO A 308 7.73 14.89 -5.40
C PRO A 308 6.40 15.08 -4.65
N GLN A 309 5.77 16.26 -4.74
CA GLN A 309 4.36 16.43 -4.40
C GLN A 309 3.64 16.82 -5.68
N HIS A 310 3.04 15.83 -6.32
CA HIS A 310 2.18 15.99 -7.49
C HIS A 310 1.22 14.81 -7.53
N PRO A 311 -0.08 15.00 -7.82
CA PRO A 311 -1.06 13.91 -7.82
C PRO A 311 -0.65 12.72 -8.69
N ALA A 312 0.04 12.99 -9.80
CA ALA A 312 0.42 11.96 -10.75
C ALA A 312 1.82 11.37 -10.58
N THR A 313 2.81 12.09 -10.05
CA THR A 313 4.17 11.48 -9.90
C THR A 313 4.31 10.72 -8.58
N GLY A 314 3.45 11.03 -7.60
CA GLY A 314 3.57 10.51 -6.25
C GLY A 314 4.87 10.97 -5.61
N ASN A 315 5.61 10.04 -5.00
CA ASN A 315 6.86 10.33 -4.28
C ASN A 315 8.09 10.19 -5.20
N PHE A 316 7.95 10.70 -6.41
CA PHE A 316 8.94 10.60 -7.47
C PHE A 316 9.07 11.97 -8.10
N HIS A 317 10.30 12.38 -8.38
CA HIS A 317 10.60 13.67 -8.98
C HIS A 317 11.19 13.48 -10.36
N ILE A 318 10.59 14.14 -11.33
CA ILE A 318 11.01 14.12 -12.73
C ILE A 318 11.31 15.57 -13.10
N ARG A 319 12.50 15.82 -13.62
CA ARG A 319 12.83 17.09 -14.27
C ARG A 319 12.72 16.89 -15.76
N VAL A 320 11.84 17.63 -16.42
CA VAL A 320 11.69 17.59 -17.88
C VAL A 320 12.24 18.88 -18.49
N LYS A 321 13.10 18.74 -19.49
CA LYS A 321 13.54 19.84 -20.35
C LYS A 321 12.67 19.81 -21.60
N THR A 322 11.94 20.89 -21.83
CA THR A 322 10.99 20.99 -22.94
C THR A 322 11.37 22.07 -23.95
N SER A 323 11.02 21.81 -25.21
CA SER A 323 11.00 22.79 -26.29
C SER A 323 9.53 23.00 -26.68
N GLY A 324 8.95 24.11 -26.22
CA GLY A 324 7.49 24.25 -26.21
C GLY A 324 6.82 23.18 -25.34
N GLU A 325 5.92 22.39 -25.92
CA GLU A 325 5.16 21.33 -25.24
C GLU A 325 5.85 19.96 -25.27
N PHE A 326 6.87 19.80 -26.13
CA PHE A 326 7.56 18.53 -26.35
C PHE A 326 8.79 18.37 -25.46
N ILE A 327 9.02 17.15 -24.98
CA ILE A 327 10.11 16.80 -24.09
C ILE A 327 11.35 16.40 -24.90
N GLU A 328 12.46 17.08 -24.64
CA GLU A 328 13.77 16.76 -25.21
C GLU A 328 14.53 15.77 -24.32
N GLU A 329 14.47 16.01 -23.01
CA GLU A 329 15.20 15.25 -22.00
C GLU A 329 14.39 15.15 -20.71
N ALA A 330 14.49 14.00 -20.04
CA ALA A 330 13.91 13.78 -18.72
C ALA A 330 14.95 13.19 -17.77
N GLU A 331 15.14 13.84 -16.62
CA GLU A 331 16.02 13.39 -15.55
C GLU A 331 15.19 12.94 -14.34
N LEU A 332 15.54 11.79 -13.77
CA LEU A 332 14.83 11.20 -12.64
C LEU A 332 15.59 11.44 -11.34
N THR A 333 14.91 11.97 -10.33
CA THR A 333 15.45 12.07 -8.97
C THR A 333 14.74 11.08 -8.05
N ILE A 334 15.50 10.14 -7.50
CA ILE A 334 14.99 9.01 -6.70
C ILE A 334 15.39 9.08 -5.21
N GLY A 335 15.01 8.07 -4.42
CA GLY A 335 15.38 7.93 -3.02
C GLY A 335 14.47 8.69 -2.05
N TYR A 336 13.30 9.16 -2.50
CA TYR A 336 12.31 9.79 -1.61
C TYR A 336 11.65 8.78 -0.68
N LEU A 337 11.62 7.49 -1.08
CA LEU A 337 11.09 6.38 -0.30
C LEU A 337 12.14 5.32 0.05
N HIS A 338 13.43 5.68 -0.02
CA HIS A 338 14.50 4.81 0.42
C HIS A 338 14.42 4.57 1.94
N ARG A 339 14.10 3.33 2.29
CA ARG A 339 13.87 2.86 3.68
C ARG A 339 15.02 2.00 4.20
N GLY A 340 15.95 1.58 3.33
CA GLY A 340 17.01 0.64 3.67
C GLY A 340 16.49 -0.76 3.94
N PHE A 341 15.58 -1.26 3.10
CA PHE A 341 14.89 -2.54 3.34
C PHE A 341 15.87 -3.71 3.51
N GLU A 342 16.84 -3.81 2.59
CA GLU A 342 17.85 -4.87 2.58
C GLU A 342 18.67 -4.85 3.88
N LYS A 343 19.07 -3.66 4.35
CA LYS A 343 19.82 -3.52 5.60
C LYS A 343 18.97 -3.84 6.83
N LEU A 344 17.72 -3.39 6.84
CA LEU A 344 16.77 -3.69 7.91
C LEU A 344 16.48 -5.19 8.04
N MET A 345 16.51 -5.93 6.94
CA MET A 345 16.34 -7.38 6.95
C MET A 345 17.50 -8.12 7.62
N GLU A 346 18.74 -7.63 7.49
CA GLU A 346 19.94 -8.18 8.16
C GLU A 346 19.87 -8.08 9.69
N TYR A 347 19.17 -7.07 10.22
CA TYR A 347 19.07 -6.86 11.68
C TYR A 347 17.98 -7.68 12.35
N ARG A 348 17.04 -8.21 11.57
CA ARG A 348 15.85 -8.94 12.04
C ARG A 348 16.00 -10.43 11.81
N THR A 349 15.26 -11.23 12.58
CA THR A 349 15.23 -12.68 12.35
C THR A 349 14.55 -13.03 11.04
N TRP A 350 14.82 -14.23 10.52
CA TRP A 350 14.15 -14.79 9.35
C TRP A 350 12.63 -14.60 9.40
N TYR A 351 12.03 -14.89 10.55
CA TYR A 351 10.60 -14.80 10.77
C TYR A 351 10.13 -13.36 10.98
N GLN A 352 10.91 -12.49 11.61
CA GLN A 352 10.54 -11.08 11.75
C GLN A 352 10.53 -10.34 10.42
N ASN A 353 11.27 -10.80 9.41
CA ASN A 353 11.30 -10.16 8.09
C ASN A 353 10.01 -10.35 7.29
N ILE A 354 9.17 -11.35 7.60
CA ILE A 354 7.90 -11.57 6.87
C ILE A 354 6.96 -10.36 6.94
N MET A 355 7.03 -9.55 7.99
CA MET A 355 6.26 -8.30 8.05
C MET A 355 6.88 -7.18 7.24
N LEU A 356 8.20 -7.19 6.98
CA LEU A 356 8.87 -6.10 6.26
C LEU A 356 8.68 -6.23 4.76
N VAL A 357 8.77 -7.46 4.27
CA VAL A 357 8.75 -7.85 2.86
C VAL A 357 7.57 -7.28 2.05
N PRO A 358 6.29 -7.44 2.45
CA PRO A 358 5.16 -6.92 1.66
C PRO A 358 5.10 -5.38 1.62
N ARG A 359 5.98 -4.68 2.33
CA ARG A 359 6.04 -3.21 2.33
C ARG A 359 6.95 -2.64 1.25
N ILE A 360 7.73 -3.50 0.57
CA ILE A 360 8.54 -3.12 -0.59
C ILE A 360 7.62 -2.70 -1.73
N CYS A 361 6.63 -3.54 -2.07
CA CYS A 361 5.54 -3.16 -2.96
C CYS A 361 4.19 -3.23 -2.24
N VAL A 362 3.69 -2.07 -1.81
CA VAL A 362 2.38 -1.98 -1.11
C VAL A 362 1.19 -2.30 -2.01
N LEU A 363 1.40 -2.26 -3.32
CA LEU A 363 0.37 -2.50 -4.33
C LEU A 363 0.25 -3.98 -4.67
N ASP A 364 1.22 -4.82 -4.30
CA ASP A 364 1.23 -6.23 -4.65
C ASP A 364 2.12 -7.01 -3.67
N GLY A 365 1.66 -7.13 -2.42
CA GLY A 365 2.49 -7.65 -1.32
C GLY A 365 2.69 -9.17 -1.34
N ALA A 366 1.74 -9.93 -1.90
CA ALA A 366 1.74 -11.39 -1.83
C ALA A 366 2.91 -12.04 -2.61
N PRO A 367 3.22 -11.63 -3.85
CA PRO A 367 4.39 -12.16 -4.55
C PRO A 367 5.70 -11.90 -3.82
N TYR A 368 5.83 -10.77 -3.11
CA TYR A 368 7.02 -10.49 -2.29
C TYR A 368 7.12 -11.44 -1.10
N GLU A 369 5.99 -11.70 -0.44
CA GLU A 369 5.86 -12.67 0.64
C GLU A 369 6.30 -14.08 0.18
N ILE A 370 5.80 -14.54 -0.98
CA ILE A 370 6.17 -15.83 -1.60
C ILE A 370 7.65 -15.87 -1.99
N ALA A 371 8.16 -14.85 -2.69
CA ALA A 371 9.55 -14.81 -3.15
C ALA A 371 10.53 -14.90 -1.98
N TYR A 372 10.29 -14.11 -0.91
CA TYR A 372 11.10 -14.16 0.30
C TYR A 372 11.00 -15.51 1.00
N CYS A 373 9.79 -15.99 1.30
CA CYS A 373 9.59 -17.25 2.02
C CYS A 373 10.18 -18.43 1.23
N GLY A 374 9.92 -18.50 -0.08
CA GLY A 374 10.45 -19.53 -0.96
C GLY A 374 11.98 -19.50 -1.07
N THR A 375 12.61 -18.32 -1.06
CA THR A 375 14.09 -18.24 -0.99
C THR A 375 14.61 -18.82 0.32
N VAL A 376 14.00 -18.46 1.45
CA VAL A 376 14.40 -18.96 2.77
C VAL A 376 14.15 -20.47 2.89
N GLU A 377 13.03 -20.96 2.34
CA GLU A 377 12.68 -22.39 2.27
C GLU A 377 13.70 -23.19 1.46
N LYS A 378 14.17 -22.66 0.31
CA LYS A 378 15.23 -23.28 -0.50
C LYS A 378 16.54 -23.40 0.28
N VAL A 379 17.01 -22.33 0.95
CA VAL A 379 18.22 -22.39 1.78
C VAL A 379 18.07 -23.41 2.91
N ALA A 380 16.88 -23.48 3.52
CA ALA A 380 16.60 -24.36 4.65
C ALA A 380 16.27 -25.81 4.26
N GLY A 381 16.09 -26.12 2.97
CA GLY A 381 15.63 -27.44 2.52
C GLY A 381 14.20 -27.78 2.99
N ILE A 382 13.35 -26.79 3.20
CA ILE A 382 11.97 -26.98 3.69
C ILE A 382 11.04 -27.27 2.53
N LYS A 383 10.28 -28.37 2.63
CA LYS A 383 9.19 -28.69 1.70
C LYS A 383 7.87 -28.10 2.20
N VAL A 384 7.26 -27.24 1.39
CA VAL A 384 5.97 -26.61 1.69
C VAL A 384 4.81 -27.59 1.42
N PRO A 385 3.82 -27.71 2.32
CA PRO A 385 2.64 -28.53 2.09
C PRO A 385 1.84 -28.07 0.87
N GLU A 386 1.34 -29.00 0.07
CA GLU A 386 0.62 -28.72 -1.18
C GLU A 386 -0.59 -27.80 -1.01
N LYS A 387 -1.41 -28.03 0.02
CA LYS A 387 -2.52 -27.12 0.36
C LYS A 387 -2.05 -25.69 0.61
N ALA A 388 -0.90 -25.52 1.27
CA ALA A 388 -0.34 -24.20 1.51
C ALA A 388 0.02 -23.53 0.18
N LYS A 389 0.65 -24.25 -0.74
CA LYS A 389 0.99 -23.77 -2.08
C LYS A 389 -0.25 -23.26 -2.85
N CYS A 390 -1.36 -24.01 -2.80
CA CYS A 390 -2.64 -23.58 -3.39
C CYS A 390 -3.10 -22.23 -2.82
N LEU A 391 -3.04 -22.08 -1.49
CA LEU A 391 -3.43 -20.84 -0.81
C LEU A 391 -2.51 -19.67 -1.18
N ARG A 392 -1.20 -19.92 -1.34
CA ARG A 392 -0.25 -18.91 -1.84
C ARG A 392 -0.62 -18.42 -3.24
N VAL A 393 -0.96 -19.33 -4.14
CA VAL A 393 -1.39 -18.99 -5.50
C VAL A 393 -2.68 -18.16 -5.49
N ILE A 394 -3.70 -18.56 -4.70
CA ILE A 394 -4.94 -17.78 -4.58
C ILE A 394 -4.64 -16.37 -4.05
N GLN A 395 -3.80 -16.24 -3.04
CA GLN A 395 -3.40 -14.95 -2.48
C GLN A 395 -2.66 -14.09 -3.52
N ALA A 396 -1.71 -14.68 -4.26
CA ALA A 396 -0.93 -14.00 -5.28
C ALA A 396 -1.82 -13.49 -6.42
N GLU A 397 -2.74 -14.31 -6.92
CA GLU A 397 -3.64 -13.91 -8.01
C GLU A 397 -4.70 -12.89 -7.55
N LEU A 398 -5.22 -12.98 -6.32
CA LEU A 398 -6.04 -11.90 -5.75
C LEU A 398 -5.24 -10.60 -5.60
N SER A 399 -3.98 -10.69 -5.17
CA SER A 399 -3.07 -9.54 -5.08
C SER A 399 -2.79 -8.93 -6.46
N ARG A 400 -2.62 -9.76 -7.49
CA ARG A 400 -2.45 -9.35 -8.89
C ARG A 400 -3.67 -8.60 -9.40
N ILE A 401 -4.88 -9.14 -9.20
CA ILE A 401 -6.14 -8.51 -9.60
C ILE A 401 -6.28 -7.12 -8.96
N GLN A 402 -6.07 -6.97 -7.65
CA GLN A 402 -6.21 -5.66 -7.02
C GLN A 402 -5.12 -4.67 -7.45
N SER A 403 -3.91 -5.15 -7.79
CA SER A 403 -2.83 -4.32 -8.35
C SER A 403 -3.17 -3.81 -9.74
N HIS A 404 -3.78 -4.64 -10.60
CA HIS A 404 -4.22 -4.19 -11.92
C HIS A 404 -5.41 -3.24 -11.83
N LEU A 405 -6.38 -3.48 -10.94
CA LEU A 405 -7.54 -2.59 -10.75
C LEU A 405 -7.13 -1.19 -10.29
N ILE A 406 -6.20 -1.08 -9.33
CA ILE A 406 -5.69 0.24 -8.92
C ILE A 406 -4.92 0.91 -10.05
N ASN A 407 -4.10 0.17 -10.81
CA ASN A 407 -3.35 0.69 -11.95
C ASN A 407 -4.28 1.26 -13.04
N LEU A 408 -5.31 0.51 -13.44
CA LEU A 408 -6.31 0.95 -14.41
C LEU A 408 -7.03 2.23 -13.95
N GLY A 409 -7.40 2.30 -12.67
CA GLY A 409 -8.02 3.51 -12.11
C GLY A 409 -7.08 4.71 -12.08
N ILE A 410 -5.80 4.53 -11.71
CA ILE A 410 -4.83 5.62 -11.72
C ILE A 410 -4.56 6.11 -13.15
N ALA A 411 -4.40 5.20 -14.12
CA ALA A 411 -4.20 5.56 -15.52
C ALA A 411 -5.41 6.33 -16.07
N ALA A 412 -6.62 5.93 -15.72
CA ALA A 412 -7.84 6.67 -16.08
C ALA A 412 -7.89 8.05 -15.44
N SER A 413 -7.55 8.17 -14.15
CA SER A 413 -7.47 9.46 -13.45
C SER A 413 -6.44 10.40 -14.08
N ALA A 414 -5.29 9.87 -14.51
CA ALA A 414 -4.26 10.65 -15.21
C ALA A 414 -4.77 11.24 -16.55
N MET A 415 -5.75 10.60 -17.20
CA MET A 415 -6.42 11.12 -18.40
C MET A 415 -7.63 12.03 -18.09
N GLY A 416 -8.00 12.19 -16.81
CA GLY A 416 -9.21 12.90 -16.40
C GLY A 416 -10.49 12.05 -16.46
N PHE A 417 -10.40 10.73 -16.62
CA PHE A 417 -11.56 9.84 -16.65
C PHE A 417 -11.97 9.35 -15.26
N ASP A 418 -12.61 10.27 -14.57
CA ASP A 418 -12.99 10.21 -13.16
C ASP A 418 -14.01 9.11 -12.81
N THR A 419 -14.95 8.83 -13.71
CA THR A 419 -15.98 7.79 -13.49
C THR A 419 -15.38 6.39 -13.48
N PHE A 420 -14.52 6.07 -14.45
CA PHE A 420 -13.87 4.76 -14.54
C PHE A 420 -12.93 4.51 -13.36
N THR A 421 -12.22 5.55 -12.91
CA THR A 421 -11.41 5.54 -11.68
C THR A 421 -12.22 5.09 -10.47
N ARG A 422 -13.39 5.72 -10.23
CA ARG A 422 -14.25 5.38 -9.09
C ARG A 422 -14.82 3.95 -9.16
N ILE A 423 -15.14 3.47 -10.36
CA ILE A 423 -15.66 2.11 -10.57
C ILE A 423 -14.58 1.07 -10.26
N THR A 424 -13.41 1.18 -10.89
CA THR A 424 -12.30 0.23 -10.72
C THR A 424 -11.81 0.17 -9.26
N TRP A 425 -11.69 1.33 -8.61
CA TRP A 425 -11.32 1.39 -7.20
C TRP A 425 -12.40 0.85 -6.26
N GLY A 426 -13.68 0.97 -6.61
CA GLY A 426 -14.77 0.32 -5.87
C GLY A 426 -14.75 -1.20 -6.01
N ASP A 427 -14.51 -1.71 -7.22
CA ASP A 427 -14.39 -3.16 -7.47
C ASP A 427 -13.15 -3.75 -6.78
N ARG A 428 -12.07 -2.97 -6.69
CA ARG A 428 -10.87 -3.32 -5.91
C ARG A 428 -11.17 -3.57 -4.44
N GLU A 429 -12.06 -2.81 -3.82
CA GLU A 429 -12.40 -2.99 -2.40
C GLU A 429 -12.95 -4.39 -2.10
N LYS A 430 -13.67 -4.99 -3.05
CA LYS A 430 -14.17 -6.37 -2.93
C LYS A 430 -13.03 -7.38 -2.85
N VAL A 431 -11.94 -7.16 -3.61
CA VAL A 431 -10.74 -8.00 -3.53
C VAL A 431 -10.05 -7.83 -2.18
N MET A 432 -9.95 -6.58 -1.71
CA MET A 432 -9.32 -6.27 -0.41
C MET A 432 -10.08 -6.91 0.76
N GLU A 433 -11.41 -6.98 0.69
CA GLU A 433 -12.25 -7.71 1.67
C GLU A 433 -11.97 -9.22 1.65
N LEU A 434 -11.76 -9.84 0.48
CA LEU A 434 -11.40 -11.25 0.38
C LEU A 434 -10.01 -11.52 0.96
N LEU A 435 -9.03 -10.67 0.65
CA LEU A 435 -7.67 -10.75 1.19
C LEU A 435 -7.67 -10.57 2.72
N GLU A 436 -8.52 -9.70 3.25
CA GLU A 436 -8.73 -9.53 4.68
C GLU A 436 -9.39 -10.77 5.31
N LEU A 437 -10.42 -11.33 4.68
CA LEU A 437 -11.09 -12.55 5.16
C LEU A 437 -10.12 -13.74 5.21
N MET A 438 -9.21 -13.82 4.25
CA MET A 438 -8.15 -14.83 4.20
C MET A 438 -7.11 -14.63 5.31
N SER A 439 -6.51 -13.44 5.37
CA SER A 439 -5.27 -13.19 6.12
C SER A 439 -5.45 -12.45 7.44
N GLY A 440 -6.52 -11.66 7.59
CA GLY A 440 -6.71 -10.69 8.67
C GLY A 440 -6.07 -9.32 8.41
N GLY A 441 -5.51 -9.08 7.21
CA GLY A 441 -4.97 -7.79 6.78
C GLY A 441 -5.47 -7.41 5.39
N ARG A 442 -5.73 -6.12 5.18
CA ARG A 442 -6.19 -5.56 3.89
C ARG A 442 -5.02 -5.37 2.94
N VAL A 443 -4.12 -4.43 3.28
CA VAL A 443 -2.92 -4.13 2.47
C VAL A 443 -1.77 -5.08 2.80
N TYR A 444 -1.37 -5.16 4.08
CA TYR A 444 -0.30 -6.07 4.49
C TYR A 444 -0.90 -7.35 5.05
N GLN A 445 -0.95 -8.38 4.22
CA GLN A 445 -1.59 -9.65 4.51
C GLN A 445 -0.77 -10.45 5.54
N ILE A 446 0.57 -10.51 5.39
CA ILE A 446 1.49 -11.21 6.30
C ILE A 446 0.94 -12.62 6.56
N TYR A 447 0.58 -13.27 5.46
CA TYR A 447 -0.13 -14.54 5.45
C TYR A 447 0.84 -15.68 5.14
N ASP A 448 1.75 -15.45 4.19
CA ASP A 448 2.85 -16.37 3.97
C ASP A 448 3.81 -16.34 5.15
N VAL A 449 4.18 -17.54 5.56
CA VAL A 449 5.20 -17.76 6.57
C VAL A 449 6.20 -18.76 6.01
N ILE A 450 7.41 -18.76 6.56
CA ILE A 450 8.42 -19.74 6.16
C ILE A 450 7.87 -21.15 6.43
N GLY A 451 7.77 -21.96 5.39
CA GLY A 451 7.24 -23.31 5.39
C GLY A 451 5.71 -23.44 5.25
N GLY A 452 5.03 -22.42 4.69
CA GLY A 452 3.61 -22.49 4.31
C GLY A 452 2.86 -21.18 4.52
N VAL A 453 1.65 -21.27 5.05
CA VAL A 453 0.79 -20.12 5.36
C VAL A 453 0.33 -20.15 6.82
N ARG A 454 0.01 -18.97 7.35
CA ARG A 454 -0.20 -18.77 8.79
C ARG A 454 -1.40 -19.52 9.33
N TYR A 455 -2.53 -19.48 8.61
CA TYR A 455 -3.78 -20.16 8.98
C TYR A 455 -4.53 -20.61 7.73
N ASP A 456 -5.45 -21.55 7.88
CA ASP A 456 -6.35 -21.97 6.81
C ASP A 456 -7.46 -20.93 6.54
N VAL A 457 -8.08 -20.94 5.37
CA VAL A 457 -9.17 -20.02 5.01
C VAL A 457 -10.49 -20.36 5.74
N PRO A 458 -11.39 -19.40 5.99
CA PRO A 458 -12.73 -19.68 6.53
C PRO A 458 -13.56 -20.57 5.60
N ARG A 459 -14.60 -21.24 6.14
CA ARG A 459 -15.47 -22.13 5.36
C ARG A 459 -16.20 -21.38 4.25
N GLU A 460 -16.64 -20.15 4.50
CA GLU A 460 -17.35 -19.34 3.49
C GLU A 460 -16.43 -18.72 2.42
N PHE A 461 -15.11 -18.89 2.53
CA PHE A 461 -14.16 -18.20 1.67
C PHE A 461 -14.34 -18.58 0.20
N SER A 462 -14.34 -19.88 -0.11
CA SER A 462 -14.47 -20.38 -1.48
C SER A 462 -15.77 -19.88 -2.14
N GLU A 463 -16.90 -19.90 -1.41
CA GLU A 463 -18.17 -19.40 -1.92
C GLU A 463 -18.12 -17.90 -2.26
N LYS A 464 -17.50 -17.09 -1.38
CA LYS A 464 -17.34 -15.65 -1.60
C LYS A 464 -16.43 -15.36 -2.80
N VAL A 465 -15.34 -16.12 -2.97
CA VAL A 465 -14.45 -16.00 -4.12
C VAL A 465 -15.16 -16.39 -5.42
N SER A 466 -15.92 -17.50 -5.45
CA SER A 466 -16.68 -17.90 -6.64
C SER A 466 -17.74 -16.85 -7.03
N LYS A 467 -18.40 -16.21 -6.05
CA LYS A 467 -19.32 -15.09 -6.31
C LYS A 467 -18.58 -13.88 -6.89
N PHE A 468 -17.40 -13.57 -6.36
CA PHE A 468 -16.55 -12.49 -6.86
C PHE A 468 -16.07 -12.75 -8.30
N ILE A 469 -15.67 -13.98 -8.64
CA ILE A 469 -15.26 -14.34 -10.01
C ILE A 469 -16.38 -14.04 -11.02
N LYS A 470 -17.62 -14.50 -10.74
CA LYS A 470 -18.78 -14.23 -11.61
C LYS A 470 -19.07 -12.72 -11.75
N TYR A 471 -18.94 -11.99 -10.65
CA TYR A 471 -19.10 -10.55 -10.63
C TYR A 471 -18.05 -9.86 -11.51
N MET A 472 -16.76 -10.20 -11.33
CA MET A 472 -15.67 -9.56 -12.05
C MET A 472 -15.69 -9.85 -13.54
N ARG A 473 -16.00 -11.08 -13.98
CA ARG A 473 -16.18 -11.38 -15.41
C ARG A 473 -17.27 -10.52 -16.06
N THR A 474 -18.31 -10.19 -15.31
CA THR A 474 -19.34 -9.23 -15.77
C THR A 474 -18.78 -7.80 -15.83
N LYS A 475 -17.97 -7.40 -14.85
CA LYS A 475 -17.33 -6.08 -14.80
C LYS A 475 -16.29 -5.86 -15.89
N LEU A 476 -15.50 -6.87 -16.23
CA LEU A 476 -14.51 -6.78 -17.30
C LEU A 476 -15.16 -6.42 -18.64
N LYS A 477 -16.33 -7.00 -18.95
CA LYS A 477 -17.12 -6.60 -20.14
C LYS A 477 -17.59 -5.15 -20.08
N GLU A 478 -18.00 -4.69 -18.89
CA GLU A 478 -18.37 -3.28 -18.68
C GLU A 478 -17.14 -2.36 -18.83
N TYR A 479 -15.93 -2.82 -18.47
CA TYR A 479 -14.69 -2.06 -18.66
C TYR A 479 -14.28 -1.98 -20.12
N ASP A 480 -14.43 -3.08 -20.87
CA ASP A 480 -14.14 -3.13 -22.30
C ASP A 480 -14.98 -2.07 -23.02
N GLU A 481 -16.29 -2.01 -22.76
CA GLU A 481 -17.19 -1.03 -23.38
C GLU A 481 -17.00 0.42 -22.89
N LEU A 482 -16.70 0.63 -21.60
CA LEU A 482 -16.62 1.97 -21.02
C LEU A 482 -15.26 2.66 -21.26
N PHE A 483 -14.18 1.88 -21.27
CA PHE A 483 -12.81 2.38 -21.28
C PHE A 483 -12.03 1.93 -22.51
N PHE A 484 -11.91 0.62 -22.77
CA PHE A 484 -11.01 0.14 -23.83
C PHE A 484 -11.54 0.36 -25.25
N TYR A 485 -12.86 0.36 -25.46
CA TYR A 485 -13.51 0.69 -26.74
C TYR A 485 -13.90 2.17 -26.83
N ASN A 486 -13.47 2.99 -25.88
CA ASN A 486 -13.74 4.41 -25.89
C ASN A 486 -12.74 5.12 -26.81
N LYS A 487 -13.26 5.83 -27.82
CA LYS A 487 -12.43 6.52 -28.82
C LYS A 487 -11.47 7.55 -28.21
N VAL A 488 -11.89 8.26 -27.16
CA VAL A 488 -11.03 9.24 -26.47
C VAL A 488 -9.86 8.54 -25.79
N VAL A 489 -10.09 7.36 -25.21
CA VAL A 489 -9.03 6.56 -24.60
C VAL A 489 -8.07 6.07 -25.68
N GLU A 490 -8.59 5.53 -26.78
CA GLU A 490 -7.76 5.11 -27.92
C GLU A 490 -6.88 6.25 -28.43
N ASP A 491 -7.46 7.43 -28.67
CA ASP A 491 -6.75 8.60 -29.19
C ASP A 491 -5.67 9.12 -28.23
N ARG A 492 -5.86 8.95 -26.91
CA ARG A 492 -4.90 9.36 -25.88
C ARG A 492 -3.80 8.33 -25.59
N THR A 493 -3.93 7.09 -26.05
CA THR A 493 -3.07 5.98 -25.57
C THR A 493 -2.41 5.18 -26.68
N ILE A 494 -3.02 5.06 -27.86
CA ILE A 494 -2.45 4.32 -28.99
C ILE A 494 -1.28 5.10 -29.57
N GLY A 495 -0.15 4.43 -29.78
CA GLY A 495 1.07 5.05 -30.29
C GLY A 495 1.84 5.90 -29.27
N LEU A 496 1.34 6.05 -28.05
CA LEU A 496 2.01 6.81 -27.00
C LEU A 496 3.00 5.94 -26.20
N GLY A 497 4.21 6.46 -25.96
CA GLY A 497 5.22 5.82 -25.12
C GLY A 497 5.55 4.39 -25.56
N ILE A 498 5.82 4.21 -26.85
CA ILE A 498 6.08 2.89 -27.47
C ILE A 498 7.36 2.28 -26.92
N LEU A 499 7.22 1.18 -26.20
CA LEU A 499 8.33 0.34 -25.78
C LEU A 499 8.62 -0.70 -26.87
N LYS A 500 9.71 -0.50 -27.61
CA LYS A 500 10.15 -1.45 -28.64
C LYS A 500 10.71 -2.74 -28.01
N PRO A 501 10.48 -3.94 -28.61
CA PRO A 501 10.97 -5.20 -28.08
C PRO A 501 12.49 -5.22 -27.83
N GLU A 502 13.29 -4.58 -28.70
CA GLU A 502 14.76 -4.56 -28.56
C GLU A 502 15.19 -3.73 -27.35
N ILE A 503 14.48 -2.64 -27.06
CA ILE A 503 14.71 -1.82 -25.86
C ILE A 503 14.28 -2.59 -24.62
N ALA A 504 13.10 -3.21 -24.65
CA ALA A 504 12.60 -4.01 -23.54
C ALA A 504 13.59 -5.12 -23.15
N TRP A 505 14.08 -5.87 -24.14
CA TRP A 505 15.08 -6.92 -23.94
C TRP A 505 16.42 -6.38 -23.43
N LYS A 506 16.95 -5.34 -24.08
CA LYS A 506 18.27 -4.77 -23.74
C LYS A 506 18.35 -4.24 -22.30
N TYR A 507 17.26 -3.69 -21.80
CA TYR A 507 17.18 -3.10 -20.46
C TYR A 507 16.50 -4.02 -19.45
N ASP A 508 16.35 -5.31 -19.75
CA ASP A 508 15.80 -6.31 -18.82
C ASP A 508 14.42 -5.92 -18.24
N VAL A 509 13.56 -5.33 -19.08
CA VAL A 509 12.16 -5.06 -18.72
C VAL A 509 11.44 -6.40 -18.60
N THR A 510 10.63 -6.58 -17.56
CA THR A 510 9.89 -7.83 -17.34
C THR A 510 8.38 -7.56 -17.14
N GLY A 511 7.60 -8.65 -17.04
CA GLY A 511 6.18 -8.57 -16.72
C GLY A 511 5.27 -8.05 -17.83
N PRO A 512 4.16 -7.39 -17.46
CA PRO A 512 3.20 -6.87 -18.43
C PRO A 512 3.82 -5.90 -19.44
N ASN A 513 4.89 -5.20 -19.06
CA ASN A 513 5.51 -4.21 -19.93
C ASN A 513 6.26 -4.86 -21.11
N ILE A 514 6.98 -5.96 -20.89
CA ILE A 514 7.67 -6.69 -21.98
C ILE A 514 6.68 -7.49 -22.84
N ARG A 515 5.64 -8.07 -22.22
CA ARG A 515 4.57 -8.80 -22.92
C ARG A 515 3.71 -7.92 -23.79
N ALA A 516 3.51 -6.65 -23.42
CA ALA A 516 2.82 -5.67 -24.27
C ALA A 516 3.63 -5.27 -25.51
N SER A 517 4.94 -5.52 -25.51
CA SER A 517 5.89 -5.24 -26.60
C SER A 517 6.19 -6.44 -27.48
N GLY A 518 5.53 -7.58 -27.27
CA GLY A 518 5.58 -8.76 -28.17
C GLY A 518 6.48 -9.89 -27.71
N ILE A 519 7.06 -9.82 -26.50
CA ILE A 519 7.96 -10.86 -25.99
C ILE A 519 7.22 -11.72 -24.95
N PRO A 520 7.02 -13.03 -25.22
CA PRO A 520 6.21 -13.93 -24.38
C PRO A 520 6.98 -14.47 -23.17
N PHE A 521 7.46 -13.60 -22.27
CA PHE A 521 8.17 -14.01 -21.06
C PHE A 521 7.28 -13.91 -19.82
N ASP A 522 7.17 -14.99 -19.04
CA ASP A 522 6.48 -15.05 -17.76
C ASP A 522 7.14 -16.10 -16.83
N VAL A 523 7.55 -15.69 -15.63
CA VAL A 523 8.27 -16.58 -14.71
C VAL A 523 7.42 -17.78 -14.30
N ARG A 524 6.09 -17.67 -14.27
CA ARG A 524 5.20 -18.78 -13.89
C ARG A 524 5.22 -19.95 -14.88
N LYS A 525 5.57 -19.70 -16.14
CA LYS A 525 5.73 -20.74 -17.17
C LYS A 525 7.20 -21.13 -17.37
N GLU A 526 8.11 -20.15 -17.39
CA GLU A 526 9.54 -20.38 -17.67
C GLU A 526 10.28 -21.03 -16.49
N ALA A 527 9.94 -20.63 -15.26
CA ALA A 527 10.51 -21.18 -14.04
C ALA A 527 9.41 -21.39 -12.98
N PRO A 528 8.50 -22.36 -13.20
CA PRO A 528 7.33 -22.55 -12.36
C PRO A 528 7.67 -22.71 -10.89
N TYR A 529 6.83 -22.13 -10.04
CA TYR A 529 6.92 -22.18 -8.59
C TYR A 529 5.56 -22.52 -7.98
N GLU A 530 5.55 -22.87 -6.69
CA GLU A 530 4.35 -23.35 -6.00
C GLU A 530 3.68 -24.53 -6.74
N ILE A 531 2.54 -24.26 -7.41
CA ILE A 531 1.77 -25.22 -8.22
C ILE A 531 1.45 -24.69 -9.63
N TYR A 532 2.11 -23.62 -10.10
CA TYR A 532 1.86 -23.05 -11.42
C TYR A 532 2.18 -24.00 -12.59
N ASP A 533 3.01 -25.03 -12.35
CA ASP A 533 3.31 -26.11 -13.29
C ASP A 533 2.12 -27.07 -13.50
N SER A 534 1.18 -27.08 -12.57
CA SER A 534 0.02 -27.99 -12.53
C SER A 534 -1.29 -27.29 -12.91
N ILE A 535 -1.23 -26.01 -13.28
CA ILE A 535 -2.39 -25.17 -13.62
C ILE A 535 -2.31 -24.83 -15.11
N ASP A 536 -3.43 -24.99 -15.81
CA ASP A 536 -3.54 -24.58 -17.20
C ASP A 536 -3.88 -23.09 -17.29
N PHE A 537 -3.08 -22.29 -17.97
CA PHE A 537 -3.31 -20.85 -18.07
C PHE A 537 -2.54 -20.27 -19.24
N GLU A 538 -3.08 -19.21 -19.83
CA GLU A 538 -2.48 -18.52 -20.98
C GLU A 538 -1.71 -17.27 -20.55
N VAL A 539 -0.61 -16.98 -21.24
CA VAL A 539 0.17 -15.75 -21.02
C VAL A 539 -0.21 -14.76 -22.12
N PRO A 540 -0.99 -13.70 -21.84
CA PRO A 540 -1.38 -12.75 -22.87
C PRO A 540 -0.17 -11.98 -23.39
N VAL A 541 -0.12 -11.76 -24.71
CA VAL A 541 0.96 -11.02 -25.39
C VAL A 541 0.34 -10.09 -26.43
N LEU A 542 0.84 -8.86 -26.52
CA LEU A 542 0.46 -7.86 -27.51
C LEU A 542 1.73 -7.31 -28.17
N ASN A 543 1.62 -6.65 -29.32
CA ASN A 543 2.80 -6.35 -30.15
C ASN A 543 3.13 -4.86 -30.29
N LYS A 544 2.24 -3.94 -29.87
CA LYS A 544 2.44 -2.51 -30.14
C LYS A 544 3.33 -1.83 -29.11
N GLY A 545 3.39 -2.32 -27.88
CA GLY A 545 4.20 -1.75 -26.81
C GLY A 545 3.80 -0.33 -26.39
N ASP A 546 2.64 0.17 -26.79
CA ASP A 546 2.13 1.50 -26.41
C ASP A 546 1.39 1.47 -25.06
N VAL A 547 1.00 2.65 -24.57
CA VAL A 547 0.20 2.78 -23.34
C VAL A 547 -1.05 1.91 -23.40
N TYR A 548 -1.80 1.95 -24.51
CA TYR A 548 -3.03 1.17 -24.66
C TYR A 548 -2.77 -0.32 -24.45
N SER A 549 -1.76 -0.87 -25.13
CA SER A 549 -1.40 -2.29 -25.05
C SER A 549 -1.01 -2.68 -23.63
N ARG A 550 -0.23 -1.86 -22.92
CA ARG A 550 0.13 -2.11 -21.53
C ARG A 550 -1.06 -2.14 -20.58
N LEU A 551 -2.04 -1.27 -20.77
CA LEU A 551 -3.27 -1.25 -19.95
C LEU A 551 -4.19 -2.42 -20.29
N TYR A 552 -4.36 -2.70 -21.58
CA TYR A 552 -5.23 -3.79 -22.04
C TYR A 552 -4.69 -5.16 -21.66
N LEU A 553 -3.36 -5.36 -21.71
CA LEU A 553 -2.72 -6.59 -21.25
C LEU A 553 -3.04 -6.88 -19.78
N ARG A 554 -3.00 -5.87 -18.90
CA ARG A 554 -3.37 -6.03 -17.49
C ARG A 554 -4.84 -6.39 -17.31
N ARG A 555 -5.73 -5.88 -18.17
CA ARG A 555 -7.14 -6.33 -18.21
C ARG A 555 -7.24 -7.81 -18.59
N LEU A 556 -6.43 -8.30 -19.54
CA LEU A 556 -6.41 -9.71 -19.93
C LEU A 556 -5.88 -10.58 -18.78
N GLU A 557 -4.83 -10.14 -18.10
CA GLU A 557 -4.26 -10.83 -16.93
C GLU A 557 -5.26 -10.93 -15.76
N ILE A 558 -6.18 -9.96 -15.59
CA ILE A 558 -7.26 -10.10 -14.59
C ILE A 558 -8.14 -11.32 -14.92
N GLU A 559 -8.56 -11.49 -16.17
CA GLU A 559 -9.39 -12.66 -16.56
C GLU A 559 -8.64 -13.96 -16.32
N GLU A 560 -7.35 -14.00 -16.66
CA GLU A 560 -6.52 -15.18 -16.45
C GLU A 560 -6.33 -15.49 -14.96
N SER A 561 -6.11 -14.47 -14.14
CA SER A 561 -6.03 -14.60 -12.69
C SER A 561 -7.31 -15.21 -12.11
N LEU A 562 -8.49 -14.80 -12.63
CA LEU A 562 -9.77 -15.39 -12.22
C LEU A 562 -9.87 -16.87 -12.63
N HIS A 563 -9.37 -17.23 -13.82
CA HIS A 563 -9.34 -18.61 -14.28
C HIS A 563 -8.42 -19.49 -13.43
N ILE A 564 -7.23 -19.01 -13.10
CA ILE A 564 -6.29 -19.68 -12.21
C ILE A 564 -6.93 -19.93 -10.83
N ILE A 565 -7.54 -18.89 -10.23
CA ILE A 565 -8.19 -19.03 -8.91
C ILE A 565 -9.32 -20.07 -8.96
N GLU A 566 -10.12 -20.09 -10.03
CA GLU A 566 -11.21 -21.05 -10.22
C GLU A 566 -10.68 -22.50 -10.23
N GLN A 567 -9.64 -22.79 -11.03
CA GLN A 567 -9.01 -24.11 -11.07
C GLN A 567 -8.42 -24.53 -9.72
N VAL A 568 -7.73 -23.61 -9.05
CA VAL A 568 -7.10 -23.91 -7.75
C VAL A 568 -8.16 -24.21 -6.68
N LEU A 569 -9.30 -23.53 -6.69
CA LEU A 569 -10.40 -23.80 -5.76
C LEU A 569 -11.01 -25.19 -5.99
N ASP A 570 -11.12 -25.63 -7.24
CA ASP A 570 -11.66 -26.95 -7.60
C ASP A 570 -10.68 -28.08 -7.25
N TYR A 571 -9.38 -27.82 -7.36
CA TYR A 571 -8.32 -28.79 -7.10
C TYR A 571 -7.90 -28.92 -5.62
N MET A 572 -7.93 -27.82 -4.85
CA MET A 572 -7.22 -27.68 -3.57
C MET A 572 -7.36 -28.89 -2.62
N PRO A 573 -6.27 -29.63 -2.35
CA PRO A 573 -6.32 -30.82 -1.50
C PRO A 573 -6.48 -30.46 -0.02
N PRO A 574 -7.10 -31.35 0.80
CA PRO A 574 -7.06 -31.21 2.25
C PRO A 574 -5.65 -31.47 2.78
N GLY A 575 -5.26 -30.82 3.89
CA GLY A 575 -3.94 -31.05 4.47
C GLY A 575 -3.50 -29.99 5.47
N ARG A 576 -2.26 -30.12 5.93
CA ARG A 576 -1.60 -29.10 6.75
C ARG A 576 -1.30 -27.87 5.91
N VAL A 577 -1.36 -26.70 6.54
CA VAL A 577 -1.08 -25.42 5.88
C VAL A 577 0.30 -24.85 6.23
N ASN A 578 1.00 -25.43 7.21
CA ASN A 578 2.38 -25.07 7.53
C ASN A 578 3.14 -26.22 8.21
N VAL A 579 4.47 -26.11 8.22
CA VAL A 579 5.41 -27.04 8.88
C VAL A 579 5.81 -26.62 10.30
N GLY A 580 5.34 -25.47 10.80
CA GLY A 580 5.63 -24.99 12.16
C GLY A 580 7.03 -24.38 12.36
N PHE A 581 7.50 -23.56 11.42
CA PHE A 581 8.78 -22.84 11.55
C PHE A 581 8.78 -21.90 12.78
N LYS A 582 9.85 -21.95 13.60
CA LYS A 582 9.91 -21.18 14.85
C LYS A 582 10.51 -19.78 14.64
N PRO A 583 10.03 -18.72 15.32
CA PRO A 583 10.49 -17.35 15.09
C PRO A 583 12.01 -17.10 15.27
N PHE A 584 12.66 -17.87 16.14
CA PHE A 584 14.10 -17.74 16.42
C PHE A 584 14.94 -18.89 15.85
N GLN A 585 14.36 -19.66 14.93
CA GLN A 585 15.03 -20.81 14.30
C GLN A 585 16.25 -20.35 13.49
N ARG A 586 17.33 -21.10 13.60
CA ARG A 586 18.53 -20.93 12.76
C ARG A 586 18.34 -21.70 11.45
N ILE A 587 18.96 -21.19 10.40
CA ILE A 587 18.95 -21.81 9.06
C ILE A 587 20.40 -22.20 8.73
N PRO A 588 20.64 -23.33 8.04
CA PRO A 588 21.98 -23.76 7.64
C PRO A 588 22.72 -22.68 6.83
N LYS A 589 24.05 -22.82 6.75
CA LYS A 589 24.88 -21.99 5.86
C LYS A 589 24.54 -22.32 4.40
N GLY A 590 24.43 -21.29 3.58
CA GLY A 590 24.12 -21.44 2.16
C GLY A 590 23.57 -20.15 1.57
N GLU A 591 23.35 -20.17 0.26
CA GLU A 591 22.73 -19.08 -0.49
C GLU A 591 21.70 -19.65 -1.46
N ALA A 592 20.66 -18.88 -1.76
CA ALA A 592 19.69 -19.24 -2.78
C ALA A 592 19.09 -17.99 -3.43
N ILE A 593 18.63 -18.19 -4.66
CA ILE A 593 17.78 -17.24 -5.38
C ILE A 593 16.43 -17.89 -5.66
N HIS A 594 15.37 -17.13 -5.45
CA HIS A 594 14.04 -17.50 -5.90
C HIS A 594 13.37 -16.31 -6.57
N CYS A 595 12.90 -16.54 -7.78
CA CYS A 595 12.16 -15.58 -8.59
C CYS A 595 10.69 -16.01 -8.70
N VAL A 596 9.81 -15.02 -8.75
CA VAL A 596 8.36 -15.17 -8.96
C VAL A 596 7.86 -14.09 -9.91
N GLU A 597 6.70 -14.29 -10.52
CA GLU A 597 6.03 -13.28 -11.35
C GLU A 597 5.12 -12.40 -10.46
N SER A 598 5.53 -11.17 -10.18
CA SER A 598 4.64 -10.17 -9.57
C SER A 598 3.70 -9.54 -10.62
N ALA A 599 2.73 -8.73 -10.21
CA ALA A 599 1.89 -7.96 -11.12
C ALA A 599 2.65 -6.95 -12.00
N ARG A 600 3.94 -6.72 -11.70
CA ARG A 600 4.83 -5.79 -12.40
C ARG A 600 5.95 -6.47 -13.18
N GLY A 601 6.12 -7.79 -13.00
CA GLY A 601 7.17 -8.58 -13.64
C GLY A 601 7.98 -9.41 -12.67
N GLU A 602 9.16 -9.84 -13.11
CA GLU A 602 10.02 -10.76 -12.37
C GLU A 602 10.54 -10.09 -11.09
N LEU A 603 10.30 -10.78 -9.99
CA LEU A 603 10.71 -10.41 -8.65
C LEU A 603 11.58 -11.52 -8.08
N CYS A 604 12.83 -11.20 -7.73
CA CYS A 604 13.74 -12.18 -7.14
C CYS A 604 14.27 -11.73 -5.78
N PHE A 605 14.40 -12.69 -4.88
CA PHE A 605 15.16 -12.54 -3.64
C PHE A 605 16.41 -13.40 -3.72
N HIS A 606 17.56 -12.79 -3.43
CA HIS A 606 18.82 -13.47 -3.19
C HIS A 606 19.17 -13.35 -1.71
N VAL A 607 19.32 -14.48 -1.04
CA VAL A 607 19.54 -14.55 0.41
C VAL A 607 20.80 -15.35 0.69
N VAL A 608 21.63 -14.83 1.61
CA VAL A 608 22.83 -15.51 2.13
C VAL A 608 22.65 -15.78 3.62
N SER A 609 22.86 -17.02 4.04
CA SER A 609 22.84 -17.47 5.43
C SER A 609 24.24 -17.87 5.91
N ASN A 610 24.61 -17.40 7.09
CA ASN A 610 25.85 -17.78 7.78
C ASN A 610 25.63 -18.82 8.89
N GLY A 611 24.45 -19.44 8.98
CA GLY A 611 24.11 -20.38 10.05
C GLY A 611 23.36 -19.76 11.24
N SER A 612 23.07 -18.45 11.20
CA SER A 612 22.40 -17.74 12.29
C SER A 612 20.86 -17.74 12.15
N ASN A 613 20.18 -17.10 13.11
CA ASN A 613 18.73 -16.89 13.05
C ASN A 613 18.34 -15.59 12.31
N LYS A 614 19.31 -14.93 11.68
CA LYS A 614 19.15 -13.73 10.85
C LYS A 614 19.84 -13.95 9.49
N PRO A 615 19.37 -13.33 8.40
CA PRO A 615 20.13 -13.31 7.16
C PRO A 615 21.46 -12.60 7.35
N PHE A 616 22.49 -13.12 6.69
CA PHE A 616 23.75 -12.40 6.55
C PHE A 616 23.60 -11.28 5.51
N ARG A 617 22.93 -11.59 4.40
CA ARG A 617 22.60 -10.63 3.34
C ARG A 617 21.25 -10.97 2.72
N VAL A 618 20.48 -9.95 2.39
CA VAL A 618 19.31 -10.05 1.51
C VAL A 618 19.47 -9.02 0.41
N LYS A 619 19.40 -9.45 -0.84
CA LYS A 619 19.33 -8.59 -2.02
C LYS A 619 18.00 -8.84 -2.70
N VAL A 620 17.29 -7.77 -3.03
CA VAL A 620 16.05 -7.86 -3.80
C VAL A 620 16.36 -7.40 -5.23
N ARG A 621 15.81 -8.09 -6.23
CA ARG A 621 15.70 -7.63 -7.62
C ARG A 621 14.23 -7.45 -7.90
N GLY A 622 13.85 -6.22 -8.21
CA GLY A 622 12.47 -5.77 -8.28
C GLY A 622 12.16 -5.34 -9.70
N PRO A 623 10.97 -5.63 -10.22
CA PRO A 623 10.68 -5.45 -11.65
C PRO A 623 10.62 -3.98 -12.08
N THR A 624 10.47 -3.05 -11.12
CA THR A 624 10.28 -1.64 -11.43
C THR A 624 11.57 -0.86 -11.56
N PHE A 625 12.70 -1.39 -11.06
CA PHE A 625 13.98 -0.70 -11.10
C PHE A 625 14.43 -0.44 -12.54
N ASP A 626 14.52 -1.49 -13.35
CA ASP A 626 15.00 -1.37 -14.73
C ASP A 626 13.98 -0.64 -15.61
N THR A 627 12.70 -1.03 -15.47
CA THR A 627 11.53 -0.44 -16.12
C THR A 627 11.47 1.09 -15.93
N ILE A 628 11.56 1.58 -14.68
CA ILE A 628 11.38 3.01 -14.39
C ILE A 628 12.69 3.80 -14.53
N LEU A 629 13.82 3.28 -14.05
CA LEU A 629 15.04 4.09 -14.02
C LEU A 629 15.76 4.12 -15.37
N ALA A 630 15.76 3.02 -16.12
CA ALA A 630 16.49 2.93 -17.37
C ALA A 630 15.63 3.28 -18.59
N VAL A 631 14.36 2.86 -18.59
CA VAL A 631 13.50 2.90 -19.78
C VAL A 631 12.54 4.09 -19.79
N PHE A 632 11.90 4.43 -18.67
CA PHE A 632 10.90 5.51 -18.65
C PHE A 632 11.38 6.85 -19.24
N PRO A 633 12.58 7.39 -18.94
CA PRO A 633 13.06 8.63 -19.56
C PRO A 633 13.14 8.55 -21.09
N LYS A 634 13.41 7.36 -21.63
CA LYS A 634 13.52 7.14 -23.08
C LYS A 634 12.16 7.16 -23.76
N LEU A 635 11.11 6.75 -23.04
CA LEU A 635 9.73 6.80 -23.53
C LEU A 635 9.13 8.20 -23.49
N LEU A 636 9.73 9.11 -22.71
CA LEU A 636 9.31 10.51 -22.63
C LEU A 636 9.87 11.37 -23.75
N LYS A 637 10.95 10.93 -24.41
CA LYS A 637 11.54 11.71 -25.50
C LYS A 637 10.53 11.92 -26.62
N ASP A 638 10.42 13.15 -27.10
CA ASP A 638 9.49 13.61 -28.14
C ASP A 638 8.00 13.52 -27.74
N ALA A 639 7.70 13.12 -26.49
CA ALA A 639 6.34 13.13 -25.96
C ALA A 639 5.94 14.52 -25.46
N GLU A 640 4.65 14.79 -25.40
CA GLU A 640 4.13 16.01 -24.80
C GLU A 640 4.17 15.95 -23.26
N ILE A 641 4.30 17.12 -22.62
CA ILE A 641 4.30 17.20 -21.15
C ILE A 641 3.03 16.64 -20.51
N ALA A 642 1.89 16.72 -21.21
CA ALA A 642 0.60 16.19 -20.76
C ALA A 642 0.60 14.66 -20.65
N ASP A 643 1.48 13.98 -21.39
CA ASP A 643 1.50 12.52 -21.50
C ASP A 643 2.47 11.84 -20.53
N VAL A 644 3.33 12.60 -19.86
CA VAL A 644 4.30 12.10 -18.87
C VAL A 644 3.62 11.19 -17.85
N THR A 645 2.48 11.65 -17.33
CA THR A 645 1.75 10.96 -16.26
C THR A 645 1.15 9.64 -16.74
N LEU A 646 0.61 9.62 -17.95
CA LEU A 646 -0.01 8.46 -18.56
C LEU A 646 1.02 7.41 -18.95
N ILE A 647 2.15 7.82 -19.54
CA ILE A 647 3.29 6.93 -19.82
C ILE A 647 3.79 6.32 -18.51
N TYR A 648 4.01 7.13 -17.48
CA TYR A 648 4.49 6.68 -16.17
C TYR A 648 3.58 5.62 -15.54
N TRP A 649 2.26 5.86 -15.48
CA TRP A 649 1.34 4.92 -14.87
C TRP A 649 1.07 3.67 -15.70
N SER A 650 1.20 3.75 -17.03
CA SER A 650 1.13 2.57 -17.90
C SER A 650 2.25 1.55 -17.64
N MET A 651 3.38 2.00 -17.08
CA MET A 651 4.51 1.14 -16.69
C MET A 651 4.33 0.50 -15.31
N ASP A 652 3.27 0.88 -14.57
CA ASP A 652 2.90 0.37 -13.26
C ASP A 652 4.02 0.45 -12.20
N ASN A 653 4.52 1.65 -12.01
CA ASN A 653 5.55 1.98 -11.03
C ASN A 653 5.23 1.51 -9.59
N CYS A 654 6.27 1.07 -8.88
CA CYS A 654 6.28 0.97 -7.43
C CYS A 654 7.51 1.68 -6.83
N PRO A 655 7.35 2.89 -6.24
CA PRO A 655 8.50 3.69 -5.84
C PRO A 655 9.42 3.04 -4.79
N ALA A 656 8.82 2.37 -3.81
CA ALA A 656 9.57 1.73 -2.74
C ALA A 656 10.37 0.50 -3.21
N ASP A 657 10.03 -0.08 -4.37
CA ASP A 657 10.77 -1.18 -4.98
C ASP A 657 12.01 -0.72 -5.75
N HIS A 658 11.99 0.44 -6.42
CA HIS A 658 13.24 0.94 -7.03
C HIS A 658 14.14 1.70 -6.04
N ASP A 659 13.61 2.16 -4.90
CA ASP A 659 14.34 2.90 -3.86
C ASP A 659 15.00 2.04 -2.75
N ARG A 660 15.02 0.70 -2.86
CA ARG A 660 15.24 -0.24 -1.71
C ARG A 660 16.51 -0.07 -0.88
#